data_AF-A0A8T4E2I2-F1
#
_entry.id   AF-A0A8T4E2I2-F1
#
_cell.length_a   1.000
_cell.length_b   1.000
_cell.length_c   1.000
_cell.angle_alpha   90.00
_cell.angle_beta   90.00
_cell.angle_gamma   90.00
#
_symmetry.space_group_name_H-M   'P 1'
#
loop_
_entity.id
_entity.type
_entity.pdbx_description
1 polymer ?
#
loop_
_entity_poly.entity_id
_entity_poly.type
_entity_poly.pdbx_seq_one_letter_code
_entity_poly.pdbx_strand_id
1 'polypeptide(L)'
;MAMKQKKNGESEKLALIPSLSPDAVREQLEAQVRAQNGPETKIPQKLVLEICASAKRPRLQSIAESLGQIARFSGSAAENAFFALSRHSIASAFSKNPKRIADALGQMQNAMGIDAFDEALMVLARKPIAEAFAKNPAKISKALSLIGSKGTPGASEAIWLLGTNKCAREFAQNPEKITNAILRIRGAAGDNSKEAFSALTRPNLSLAFAQDTAGTTLAFVRMAEDFGTSSAKVFLHLATKKKDYDSAPKRFRSSDKGGSGMAVAATLLMREDFALAFLQNPNHALGTIIRLNEIFGKDEKGGLLSPSNEPLLPLFARNFREVSDALEDFSKIEGVGQDYAYNFLRIFAREFAASPHEAGEAIASAARIAGRKSQRINKLLLENPEFKDEISKDLGNLVKLAEASCYSTLIKSLEIRLKDARPNETKELASGLSEPESLVAKIGAFRSKPYSYKGKWGDGRELAREAGLFLDDREAFINFAYAKDQIGKEKTIALHKEFGIEYFARYSKEELEELYKHTKNIEDNRPLLIIAHNKYDYSGSFYDDYEYRSSLLTDGYYNVIFIEAETEDEFYKRVKSAGERYFGISVLQISAHGDPRRMEMGAADTEKSFIDLTDLGKLRRLRRMFAEDAIVILSSCSTGQDEWALGARISSAWKAELIAPSVPTSTKGYITENKRIVGVEYGRGGKRFINGREAGK
;
A
#
# COMPACT_ATOMS: atom_id res chain seq x y z
N MET A 1 -81.56 14.55 36.91
CA MET A 1 -80.57 15.32 36.14
C MET A 1 -79.69 14.36 35.37
N ALA A 2 -79.92 14.25 34.06
CA ALA A 2 -79.17 13.38 33.16
C ALA A 2 -78.04 14.18 32.50
N MET A 3 -76.77 13.81 32.74
CA MET A 3 -75.63 14.37 32.02
C MET A 3 -75.33 13.52 30.79
N LYS A 4 -75.69 14.04 29.61
CA LYS A 4 -75.19 13.61 28.31
C LYS A 4 -73.73 14.02 28.16
N GLN A 5 -72.81 13.06 28.18
CA GLN A 5 -71.46 13.25 27.62
C GLN A 5 -71.52 13.06 26.10
N LYS A 6 -71.35 14.16 25.35
CA LYS A 6 -71.06 14.15 23.91
C LYS A 6 -69.66 13.55 23.70
N LYS A 7 -69.60 12.35 23.12
CA LYS A 7 -68.40 11.87 22.42
C LYS A 7 -68.26 12.68 21.12
N ASN A 8 -67.33 13.64 21.09
CA ASN A 8 -66.85 14.20 19.84
C ASN A 8 -66.03 13.12 19.13
N GLY A 9 -66.67 12.45 18.18
CA GLY A 9 -65.99 11.63 17.18
C GLY A 9 -65.43 12.54 16.10
N GLU A 10 -64.25 13.09 16.32
CA GLU A 10 -63.35 13.45 15.22
C GLU A 10 -62.44 12.25 15.00
N SER A 11 -62.94 11.26 14.26
CA SER A 11 -62.05 10.41 13.50
C SER A 11 -61.41 11.32 12.45
N GLU A 12 -60.21 11.81 12.73
CA GLU A 12 -59.32 12.34 11.70
C GLU A 12 -59.36 11.35 10.54
N LYS A 13 -60.01 11.75 9.45
CA LYS A 13 -59.76 11.16 8.14
C LYS A 13 -58.28 11.46 7.89
N LEU A 14 -57.41 10.51 8.26
CA LEU A 14 -56.10 10.36 7.66
C LEU A 14 -56.38 10.37 6.16
N ALA A 15 -56.22 11.55 5.55
CA ALA A 15 -56.28 11.72 4.11
C ALA A 15 -55.35 10.63 3.57
N LEU A 16 -55.90 9.74 2.73
CA LEU A 16 -55.12 8.75 2.00
C LEU A 16 -54.04 9.52 1.25
N ILE A 17 -52.85 9.61 1.85
CA ILE A 17 -51.67 10.17 1.21
C ILE A 17 -51.51 9.33 -0.06
N PRO A 18 -51.58 9.93 -1.26
CA PRO A 18 -51.45 9.19 -2.50
C PRO A 18 -50.22 8.31 -2.41
N SER A 19 -50.37 7.01 -2.61
CA SER A 19 -49.26 6.07 -2.47
C SER A 19 -48.16 6.48 -3.45
N LEU A 20 -47.05 7.03 -2.94
CA LEU A 20 -45.92 7.43 -3.76
C LEU A 20 -45.40 6.23 -4.53
N SER A 21 -45.22 6.37 -5.85
CA SER A 21 -44.50 5.39 -6.66
C SER A 21 -43.01 5.38 -6.27
N PRO A 22 -42.25 4.30 -6.50
CA PRO A 22 -40.81 4.28 -6.28
C PRO A 22 -40.05 5.42 -6.95
N ASP A 23 -40.50 5.84 -8.14
CA ASP A 23 -39.93 6.98 -8.87
C ASP A 23 -40.25 8.32 -8.18
N ALA A 24 -41.46 8.51 -7.68
CA ALA A 24 -41.82 9.70 -6.91
C ALA A 24 -41.02 9.80 -5.60
N VAL A 25 -40.79 8.67 -4.92
CA VAL A 25 -39.93 8.61 -3.73
C VAL A 25 -38.50 9.02 -4.11
N ARG A 26 -37.98 8.51 -5.22
CA ARG A 26 -36.64 8.86 -5.71
C ARG A 26 -36.52 10.33 -6.04
N GLU A 27 -37.45 10.89 -6.82
CA GLU A 27 -37.42 12.31 -7.20
C GLU A 27 -37.47 13.22 -5.97
N GLN A 28 -38.34 12.90 -5.01
CA GLN A 28 -38.42 13.62 -3.74
C GLN A 28 -37.11 13.53 -2.95
N LEU A 29 -36.47 12.36 -2.94
CA LEU A 29 -35.20 12.16 -2.26
C LEU A 29 -34.06 12.93 -2.93
N GLU A 30 -33.95 12.85 -4.26
CA GLU A 30 -32.97 13.59 -5.03
C GLU A 30 -33.16 15.11 -4.85
N ALA A 31 -34.40 15.59 -4.85
CA ALA A 31 -34.72 17.00 -4.59
C ALA A 31 -34.27 17.44 -3.18
N GLN A 32 -34.57 16.62 -2.14
CA GLN A 32 -34.15 16.91 -0.77
C GLN A 32 -32.62 16.93 -0.60
N VAL A 33 -31.93 15.98 -1.21
CA VAL A 33 -30.47 15.89 -1.14
C VAL A 33 -29.80 17.04 -1.89
N ARG A 34 -30.27 17.38 -3.09
CA ARG A 34 -29.77 18.54 -3.85
C ARG A 34 -29.97 19.85 -3.10
N ALA A 35 -31.13 20.02 -2.44
CA ALA A 35 -31.44 21.23 -1.69
C ALA A 35 -30.50 21.46 -0.49
N GLN A 36 -29.92 20.40 0.08
CA GLN A 36 -29.12 20.50 1.31
C GLN A 36 -27.62 20.40 1.09
N ASN A 37 -27.18 19.60 0.12
CA ASN A 37 -25.75 19.32 -0.12
C ASN A 37 -25.21 19.92 -1.42
N GLY A 38 -26.04 20.71 -2.11
CA GLY A 38 -25.72 21.27 -3.42
C GLY A 38 -26.01 20.30 -4.58
N PRO A 39 -25.92 20.77 -5.83
CA PRO A 39 -26.34 20.03 -7.01
C PRO A 39 -25.47 18.79 -7.31
N GLU A 40 -24.31 18.64 -6.68
CA GLU A 40 -23.33 17.60 -7.01
C GLU A 40 -23.52 16.29 -6.22
N THR A 41 -24.26 16.27 -5.11
CA THR A 41 -24.44 15.05 -4.31
C THR A 41 -25.44 14.10 -4.98
N LYS A 42 -24.93 13.05 -5.62
CA LYS A 42 -25.74 12.03 -6.31
C LYS A 42 -25.98 10.82 -5.41
N ILE A 43 -27.24 10.52 -5.13
CA ILE A 43 -27.64 9.26 -4.50
C ILE A 43 -27.56 8.16 -5.58
N PRO A 44 -26.91 7.01 -5.33
CA PRO A 44 -26.87 5.93 -6.30
C PRO A 44 -28.29 5.44 -6.63
N GLN A 45 -28.71 5.58 -7.90
CA GLN A 45 -30.05 5.19 -8.36
C GLN A 45 -30.36 3.71 -8.04
N LYS A 46 -29.35 2.84 -8.21
CA LYS A 46 -29.46 1.41 -7.89
C LYS A 46 -29.81 1.16 -6.42
N LEU A 47 -29.25 1.94 -5.49
CA LEU A 47 -29.54 1.83 -4.06
C LEU A 47 -31.00 2.14 -3.75
N VAL A 48 -31.52 3.23 -4.32
CA VAL A 48 -32.91 3.65 -4.11
C VAL A 48 -33.88 2.60 -4.67
N LEU A 49 -33.58 2.05 -5.85
CA LEU A 49 -34.39 1.00 -6.45
C LEU A 49 -34.37 -0.30 -5.65
N GLU A 50 -33.20 -0.75 -5.17
CA GLU A 50 -33.09 -1.97 -4.34
C GLU A 50 -33.81 -1.83 -2.98
N ILE A 51 -33.69 -0.66 -2.35
CA ILE A 51 -34.39 -0.37 -1.08
C ILE A 51 -35.90 -0.29 -1.30
N CYS A 52 -36.36 0.37 -2.37
CA CYS A 52 -37.79 0.50 -2.66
C CYS A 52 -38.41 -0.84 -3.10
N ALA A 53 -37.71 -1.65 -3.89
CA ALA A 53 -38.19 -2.94 -4.36
C ALA A 53 -38.37 -3.96 -3.23
N SER A 54 -37.60 -3.84 -2.15
CA SER A 54 -37.66 -4.74 -0.99
C SER A 54 -38.65 -4.28 0.09
N ALA A 55 -39.21 -3.07 0.00
CA ALA A 55 -40.06 -2.48 1.01
C ALA A 55 -41.56 -2.63 0.70
N LYS A 56 -42.37 -2.98 1.71
CA LYS A 56 -43.84 -2.88 1.61
C LYS A 56 -44.24 -1.40 1.53
N ARG A 57 -45.24 -1.05 0.70
CA ARG A 57 -45.70 0.33 0.46
C ARG A 57 -45.83 1.22 1.72
N PRO A 58 -46.38 0.77 2.85
CA PRO A 58 -46.48 1.60 4.06
C PRO A 58 -45.13 2.05 4.65
N ARG A 59 -44.01 1.43 4.25
CA ARG A 59 -42.65 1.74 4.74
C ARG A 59 -41.89 2.70 3.85
N LEU A 60 -42.36 2.98 2.63
CA LEU A 60 -41.65 3.85 1.68
C LEU A 60 -41.46 5.27 2.24
N GLN A 61 -42.48 5.80 2.93
CA GLN A 61 -42.39 7.11 3.60
C GLN A 61 -41.29 7.14 4.66
N SER A 62 -41.25 6.14 5.56
CA SER A 62 -40.23 6.05 6.61
C SER A 62 -38.81 5.85 6.05
N ILE A 63 -38.69 5.11 4.96
CA ILE A 63 -37.43 4.94 4.21
C ILE A 63 -36.98 6.29 3.64
N ALA A 64 -37.87 7.02 2.97
CA ALA A 64 -37.57 8.32 2.38
C ALA A 64 -37.13 9.32 3.46
N GLU A 65 -37.86 9.40 4.56
CA GLU A 65 -37.52 10.25 5.71
C GLU A 65 -36.15 9.92 6.29
N SER A 66 -35.84 8.63 6.45
CA SER A 66 -34.57 8.15 7.01
C SER A 66 -33.39 8.39 6.07
N LEU A 67 -33.57 8.19 4.76
CA LEU A 67 -32.55 8.52 3.76
C LEU A 67 -32.31 10.03 3.69
N GLY A 68 -33.38 10.82 3.76
CA GLY A 68 -33.30 12.27 3.88
C GLY A 68 -32.56 12.70 5.14
N GLN A 69 -32.82 12.07 6.30
CA GLN A 69 -32.04 12.31 7.52
C GLN A 69 -30.55 12.00 7.34
N ILE A 70 -30.22 10.84 6.75
CA ILE A 70 -28.84 10.45 6.47
C ILE A 70 -28.14 11.48 5.61
N ALA A 71 -28.76 11.93 4.53
CA ALA A 71 -28.17 12.93 3.66
C ALA A 71 -27.83 14.25 4.37
N ARG A 72 -28.69 14.75 5.28
CA ARG A 72 -28.43 16.03 5.97
C ARG A 72 -27.30 15.93 6.98
N PHE A 73 -27.30 14.90 7.83
CA PHE A 73 -26.22 14.82 8.83
C PHE A 73 -24.90 14.38 8.21
N SER A 74 -24.92 13.61 7.11
CA SER A 74 -23.70 13.14 6.46
C SER A 74 -22.96 14.23 5.69
N GLY A 75 -23.60 15.33 5.28
CA GLY A 75 -22.93 16.45 4.59
C GLY A 75 -22.02 15.99 3.44
N SER A 76 -20.73 16.36 3.49
CA SER A 76 -19.72 15.94 2.50
C SER A 76 -19.46 14.42 2.45
N ALA A 77 -19.79 13.67 3.51
CA ALA A 77 -19.66 12.23 3.60
C ALA A 77 -20.90 11.47 3.09
N ALA A 78 -21.89 12.16 2.51
CA ALA A 78 -23.12 11.54 2.03
C ALA A 78 -22.87 10.43 0.98
N GLU A 79 -21.90 10.60 0.09
CA GLU A 79 -21.54 9.57 -0.90
C GLU A 79 -21.11 8.26 -0.22
N ASN A 80 -20.23 8.35 0.78
CA ASN A 80 -19.76 7.18 1.53
C ASN A 80 -20.86 6.59 2.43
N ALA A 81 -21.77 7.41 2.94
CA ALA A 81 -22.97 6.93 3.65
C ALA A 81 -23.83 6.03 2.75
N PHE A 82 -24.14 6.51 1.55
CA PHE A 82 -24.91 5.73 0.58
C PHE A 82 -24.13 4.52 0.06
N PHE A 83 -22.81 4.63 -0.08
CA PHE A 83 -21.95 3.48 -0.40
C PHE A 83 -22.06 2.38 0.67
N ALA A 84 -21.96 2.73 1.96
CA ALA A 84 -22.16 1.78 3.05
C ALA A 84 -23.58 1.17 3.04
N LEU A 85 -24.61 1.99 2.82
CA LEU A 85 -26.00 1.52 2.71
C LEU A 85 -26.21 0.56 1.54
N SER A 86 -25.44 0.68 0.45
CA SER A 86 -25.51 -0.22 -0.72
C SER A 86 -25.01 -1.63 -0.48
N ARG A 87 -24.41 -1.90 0.69
CA ARG A 87 -24.04 -3.26 1.06
C ARG A 87 -25.30 -4.04 1.38
N HIS A 88 -25.47 -5.17 0.70
CA HIS A 88 -26.68 -6.01 0.77
C HIS A 88 -27.18 -6.26 2.20
N SER A 89 -26.29 -6.53 3.16
CA SER A 89 -26.65 -6.74 4.57
C SER A 89 -27.27 -5.49 5.20
N ILE A 90 -26.68 -4.31 4.97
CA ILE A 90 -27.16 -3.03 5.52
C ILE A 90 -28.43 -2.60 4.78
N ALA A 91 -28.48 -2.69 3.46
CA ALA A 91 -29.69 -2.42 2.67
C ALA A 91 -30.89 -3.26 3.16
N SER A 92 -30.66 -4.56 3.38
CA SER A 92 -31.69 -5.47 3.92
C SER A 92 -32.14 -5.05 5.32
N ALA A 93 -31.21 -4.71 6.23
CA ALA A 93 -31.55 -4.20 7.56
C ALA A 93 -32.30 -2.86 7.52
N PHE A 94 -31.87 -1.96 6.62
CA PHE A 94 -32.48 -0.64 6.40
C PHE A 94 -33.93 -0.76 5.91
N SER A 95 -34.20 -1.63 4.93
CA SER A 95 -35.58 -1.89 4.45
C SER A 95 -36.53 -2.38 5.56
N LYS A 96 -35.98 -3.05 6.59
CA LYS A 96 -36.75 -3.57 7.73
C LYS A 96 -36.97 -2.52 8.81
N ASN A 97 -35.96 -1.71 9.11
CA ASN A 97 -36.02 -0.70 10.16
C ASN A 97 -35.15 0.53 9.80
N PRO A 98 -35.63 1.41 8.91
CA PRO A 98 -34.81 2.48 8.33
C PRO A 98 -34.42 3.53 9.38
N LYS A 99 -35.36 3.87 10.28
CA LYS A 99 -35.12 4.81 11.38
C LYS A 99 -33.98 4.34 12.28
N ARG A 100 -33.94 3.06 12.67
CA ARG A 100 -32.87 2.52 13.51
C ARG A 100 -31.48 2.65 12.88
N ILE A 101 -31.37 2.47 11.57
CA ILE A 101 -30.09 2.63 10.86
C ILE A 101 -29.71 4.10 10.73
N ALA A 102 -30.67 4.97 10.38
CA ALA A 102 -30.45 6.40 10.31
C ALA A 102 -30.02 6.99 11.67
N ASP A 103 -30.70 6.61 12.75
CA ASP A 103 -30.36 7.02 14.12
C ASP A 103 -28.94 6.56 14.49
N ALA A 104 -28.56 5.31 14.14
CA ALA A 104 -27.23 4.78 14.43
C ALA A 104 -26.11 5.54 13.68
N LEU A 105 -26.33 5.85 12.40
CA LEU A 105 -25.39 6.63 11.59
C LEU A 105 -25.33 8.10 12.06
N GLY A 106 -26.46 8.70 12.42
CA GLY A 106 -26.51 10.07 12.95
C GLY A 106 -25.79 10.18 14.29
N GLN A 107 -25.94 9.18 15.17
CA GLN A 107 -25.17 9.10 16.42
C GLN A 107 -23.67 9.04 16.17
N MET A 108 -23.22 8.25 15.17
CA MET A 108 -21.81 8.20 14.78
C MET A 108 -21.32 9.56 14.31
N GLN A 109 -22.02 10.20 13.37
CA GLN A 109 -21.61 11.49 12.83
C GLN A 109 -21.51 12.57 13.93
N ASN A 110 -22.50 12.61 14.82
CA ASN A 110 -22.51 13.56 15.93
C ASN A 110 -21.32 13.37 16.88
N ALA A 111 -21.00 12.11 17.20
CA ALA A 111 -19.92 11.76 18.11
C ALA A 111 -18.52 11.95 17.51
N MET A 112 -18.34 11.66 16.22
CA MET A 112 -17.03 11.53 15.58
C MET A 112 -16.60 12.79 14.81
N GLY A 113 -17.57 13.56 14.32
CA GLY A 113 -17.29 14.63 13.36
C GLY A 113 -17.10 14.10 11.96
N ILE A 114 -17.06 15.02 10.99
CA ILE A 114 -17.24 14.67 9.59
C ILE A 114 -16.11 13.79 9.05
N ASP A 115 -14.85 14.09 9.41
CA ASP A 115 -13.68 13.38 8.89
C ASP A 115 -13.61 11.93 9.38
N ALA A 116 -13.68 11.72 10.69
CA ALA A 116 -13.68 10.37 11.26
C ALA A 116 -14.96 9.60 10.89
N PHE A 117 -16.10 10.28 10.72
CA PHE A 117 -17.32 9.66 10.24
C PHE A 117 -17.17 9.15 8.80
N ASP A 118 -16.55 9.93 7.91
CA ASP A 118 -16.32 9.52 6.52
C ASP A 118 -15.50 8.22 6.44
N GLU A 119 -14.43 8.13 7.23
CA GLU A 119 -13.61 6.92 7.34
C GLU A 119 -14.37 5.75 7.94
N ALA A 120 -15.23 6.02 8.93
CA ALA A 120 -16.06 5.00 9.55
C ALA A 120 -17.04 4.39 8.54
N LEU A 121 -17.56 5.17 7.60
CA LEU A 121 -18.45 4.68 6.54
C LEU A 121 -17.72 3.75 5.57
N MET A 122 -16.47 4.07 5.23
CA MET A 122 -15.63 3.21 4.40
C MET A 122 -15.34 1.87 5.08
N VAL A 123 -15.07 1.89 6.38
CA VAL A 123 -14.90 0.69 7.20
C VAL A 123 -16.22 -0.08 7.34
N LEU A 124 -17.33 0.62 7.55
CA LEU A 124 -18.67 0.03 7.64
C LEU A 124 -19.07 -0.70 6.37
N ALA A 125 -18.56 -0.26 5.21
CA ALA A 125 -18.77 -0.94 3.94
C ALA A 125 -18.01 -2.28 3.82
N ARG A 126 -17.08 -2.62 4.72
CA ARG A 126 -16.39 -3.91 4.71
C ARG A 126 -17.35 -5.03 5.13
N LYS A 127 -17.35 -6.16 4.41
CA LYS A 127 -18.34 -7.25 4.57
C LYS A 127 -18.54 -7.69 6.03
N PRO A 128 -17.50 -8.01 6.83
CA PRO A 128 -17.70 -8.48 8.21
C PRO A 128 -18.40 -7.43 9.10
N ILE A 129 -18.02 -6.17 8.96
CA ILE A 129 -18.56 -5.06 9.76
C ILE A 129 -19.96 -4.71 9.28
N ALA A 130 -20.20 -4.71 7.97
CA ALA A 130 -21.52 -4.50 7.38
C ALA A 130 -22.54 -5.55 7.87
N GLU A 131 -22.12 -6.81 8.00
CA GLU A 131 -22.96 -7.89 8.52
C GLU A 131 -23.21 -7.72 10.03
N ALA A 132 -22.19 -7.37 10.82
CA ALA A 132 -22.33 -7.11 12.25
C ALA A 132 -23.21 -5.89 12.53
N PHE A 133 -23.03 -4.81 11.78
CA PHE A 133 -23.85 -3.59 11.89
C PHE A 133 -25.30 -3.87 11.51
N ALA A 134 -25.55 -4.60 10.42
CA ALA A 134 -26.91 -4.99 10.04
C ALA A 134 -27.64 -5.79 11.15
N LYS A 135 -26.91 -6.63 11.89
CA LYS A 135 -27.44 -7.39 13.03
C LYS A 135 -27.68 -6.52 14.26
N ASN A 136 -26.73 -5.65 14.62
CA ASN A 136 -26.83 -4.79 15.80
C ASN A 136 -26.27 -3.38 15.55
N PRO A 137 -27.04 -2.49 14.88
CA PRO A 137 -26.59 -1.17 14.48
C PRO A 137 -26.10 -0.33 15.67
N ALA A 138 -26.84 -0.36 16.79
CA ALA A 138 -26.54 0.41 17.99
C ALA A 138 -25.22 -0.02 18.66
N LYS A 139 -24.91 -1.33 18.68
CA LYS A 139 -23.66 -1.83 19.27
C LYS A 139 -22.45 -1.39 18.44
N ILE A 140 -22.52 -1.58 17.13
CA ILE A 140 -21.43 -1.24 16.22
C ILE A 140 -21.26 0.28 16.08
N SER A 141 -22.36 1.03 16.01
CA SER A 141 -22.31 2.50 15.97
C SER A 141 -21.68 3.07 17.24
N LYS A 142 -22.08 2.57 18.43
CA LYS A 142 -21.48 2.98 19.71
C LYS A 142 -19.98 2.69 19.75
N ALA A 143 -19.57 1.50 19.31
CA ALA A 143 -18.15 1.12 19.25
C ALA A 143 -17.35 2.04 18.32
N LEU A 144 -17.81 2.27 17.08
CA LEU A 144 -17.16 3.20 16.15
C LEU A 144 -17.16 4.65 16.67
N SER A 145 -18.24 5.09 17.30
CA SER A 145 -18.36 6.43 17.90
C SER A 145 -17.34 6.66 19.01
N LEU A 146 -17.11 5.65 19.86
CA LEU A 146 -16.08 5.70 20.89
C LEU A 146 -14.68 5.73 20.27
N ILE A 147 -14.47 4.97 19.19
CA ILE A 147 -13.18 4.95 18.50
C ILE A 147 -12.86 6.30 17.85
N GLY A 148 -13.79 6.89 17.10
CA GLY A 148 -13.51 8.12 16.36
C GLY A 148 -14.00 9.41 17.01
N SER A 149 -14.22 9.45 18.33
CA SER A 149 -14.78 10.62 19.01
C SER A 149 -14.03 11.92 18.68
N LYS A 150 -14.79 13.02 18.49
CA LYS A 150 -14.25 14.33 18.10
C LYS A 150 -13.12 14.79 19.02
N GLY A 151 -12.10 15.41 18.41
CA GLY A 151 -10.98 16.02 19.13
C GLY A 151 -9.99 15.01 19.72
N THR A 152 -10.17 13.70 19.45
CA THR A 152 -9.19 12.71 19.87
C THR A 152 -8.10 12.53 18.80
N PRO A 153 -6.81 12.70 19.16
CA PRO A 153 -5.72 12.38 18.25
C PRO A 153 -5.79 10.91 17.79
N GLY A 154 -5.43 10.67 16.53
CA GLY A 154 -5.38 9.31 15.96
C GLY A 154 -6.74 8.64 15.69
N ALA A 155 -7.87 9.36 15.83
CA ALA A 155 -9.21 8.82 15.60
C ALA A 155 -9.36 8.16 14.22
N SER A 156 -8.94 8.85 13.16
CA SER A 156 -9.01 8.32 11.79
C SER A 156 -8.12 7.09 11.62
N GLU A 157 -6.87 7.13 12.10
CA GLU A 157 -5.93 6.00 12.02
C GLU A 157 -6.45 4.77 12.79
N ALA A 158 -7.10 4.97 13.94
CA ALA A 158 -7.73 3.91 14.71
C ALA A 158 -8.91 3.27 13.95
N ILE A 159 -9.68 4.05 13.20
CA ILE A 159 -10.73 3.54 12.32
C ILE A 159 -10.10 2.78 11.15
N TRP A 160 -9.05 3.32 10.54
CA TRP A 160 -8.31 2.68 9.45
C TRP A 160 -7.74 1.30 9.83
N LEU A 161 -7.33 1.11 11.09
CA LEU A 161 -6.92 -0.20 11.60
C LEU A 161 -8.01 -1.26 11.39
N LEU A 162 -9.28 -0.89 11.55
CA LEU A 162 -10.43 -1.76 11.29
C LEU A 162 -10.69 -1.99 9.80
N GLY A 163 -10.06 -1.22 8.91
CA GLY A 163 -10.09 -1.41 7.46
C GLY A 163 -9.33 -2.67 7.01
N THR A 164 -8.41 -3.18 7.83
CA THR A 164 -7.70 -4.44 7.55
C THR A 164 -8.64 -5.64 7.69
N ASN A 165 -8.52 -6.64 6.80
CA ASN A 165 -9.44 -7.79 6.77
C ASN A 165 -9.50 -8.58 8.10
N LYS A 166 -8.39 -8.64 8.84
CA LYS A 166 -8.30 -9.40 10.10
C LYS A 166 -8.92 -8.63 11.27
N CYS A 167 -8.55 -7.36 11.46
CA CYS A 167 -9.17 -6.51 12.48
C CYS A 167 -10.66 -6.31 12.22
N ALA A 168 -11.10 -6.19 10.96
CA ALA A 168 -12.51 -6.08 10.60
C ALA A 168 -13.34 -7.28 11.10
N ARG A 169 -12.80 -8.50 10.98
CA ARG A 169 -13.46 -9.73 11.45
C ARG A 169 -13.49 -9.79 12.97
N GLU A 170 -12.36 -9.51 13.63
CA GLU A 170 -12.29 -9.54 15.09
C GLU A 170 -13.19 -8.46 15.71
N PHE A 171 -13.22 -7.25 15.14
CA PHE A 171 -14.13 -6.19 15.57
C PHE A 171 -15.60 -6.54 15.34
N ALA A 172 -15.93 -7.16 14.20
CA ALA A 172 -17.30 -7.60 13.92
C ALA A 172 -17.80 -8.64 14.93
N GLN A 173 -16.91 -9.49 15.47
CA GLN A 173 -17.23 -10.50 16.48
C GLN A 173 -17.22 -9.93 17.90
N ASN A 174 -16.19 -9.15 18.23
CA ASN A 174 -15.90 -8.66 19.58
C ASN A 174 -15.69 -7.13 19.61
N PRO A 175 -16.71 -6.32 19.25
CA PRO A 175 -16.52 -4.87 19.08
C PRO A 175 -16.09 -4.18 20.38
N GLU A 176 -16.57 -4.62 21.54
CA GLU A 176 -16.18 -4.07 22.86
C GLU A 176 -14.71 -4.36 23.21
N LYS A 177 -14.24 -5.58 22.94
CA LYS A 177 -12.84 -5.99 23.17
C LYS A 177 -11.90 -5.09 22.37
N ILE A 178 -12.16 -4.94 21.07
CA ILE A 178 -11.34 -4.12 20.17
C ILE A 178 -11.46 -2.62 20.50
N THR A 179 -12.66 -2.14 20.83
CA THR A 179 -12.86 -0.74 21.25
C THR A 179 -12.05 -0.44 22.52
N ASN A 180 -12.13 -1.29 23.54
CA ASN A 180 -11.39 -1.11 24.78
C ASN A 180 -9.87 -1.17 24.57
N ALA A 181 -9.40 -2.07 23.71
CA ALA A 181 -8.00 -2.15 23.32
C ALA A 181 -7.50 -0.84 22.68
N ILE A 182 -8.24 -0.34 21.68
CA ILE A 182 -7.94 0.94 21.02
C ILE A 182 -7.96 2.09 22.03
N LEU A 183 -8.97 2.17 22.90
CA LEU A 183 -9.07 3.23 23.91
C LEU A 183 -7.92 3.18 24.93
N ARG A 184 -7.46 1.99 25.32
CA ARG A 184 -6.31 1.83 26.21
C ARG A 184 -5.01 2.29 25.56
N ILE A 185 -4.74 1.86 24.32
CA ILE A 185 -3.54 2.30 23.58
C ILE A 185 -3.55 3.82 23.43
N ARG A 186 -4.71 4.39 23.09
CA ARG A 186 -4.87 5.85 22.97
C ARG A 186 -4.63 6.57 24.29
N GLY A 187 -5.22 6.10 25.38
CA GLY A 187 -5.06 6.70 26.70
C GLY A 187 -3.60 6.72 27.15
N ALA A 188 -2.86 5.64 26.88
CA ALA A 188 -1.44 5.57 27.19
C ALA A 188 -0.59 6.43 26.24
N ALA A 189 -0.87 6.41 24.93
CA ALA A 189 -0.10 7.13 23.92
C ALA A 189 -0.36 8.66 23.91
N GLY A 190 -1.51 9.11 24.42
CA GLY A 190 -1.90 10.52 24.42
C GLY A 190 -1.87 11.11 23.01
N ASP A 191 -1.11 12.20 22.84
CA ASP A 191 -0.94 12.89 21.57
C ASP A 191 -0.23 12.03 20.50
N ASN A 192 0.53 11.01 20.92
CA ASN A 192 1.27 10.09 20.03
C ASN A 192 0.41 8.91 19.55
N SER A 193 -0.90 8.92 19.85
CA SER A 193 -1.82 7.84 19.47
C SER A 193 -1.98 7.69 17.95
N LYS A 194 -1.82 8.78 17.20
CA LYS A 194 -1.80 8.75 15.73
C LYS A 194 -0.70 7.84 15.20
N GLU A 195 0.53 8.01 15.68
CA GLU A 195 1.68 7.19 15.29
C GLU A 195 1.49 5.74 15.76
N ALA A 196 0.96 5.53 16.97
CA ALA A 196 0.65 4.20 17.49
C ALA A 196 -0.30 3.43 16.55
N PHE A 197 -1.41 4.04 16.14
CA PHE A 197 -2.35 3.40 15.23
C PHE A 197 -1.79 3.29 13.81
N SER A 198 -0.97 4.24 13.36
CA SER A 198 -0.23 4.14 12.10
C SER A 198 0.73 2.95 12.06
N ALA A 199 1.34 2.60 13.20
CA ALA A 199 2.13 1.37 13.32
C ALA A 199 1.23 0.14 13.27
N LEU A 200 0.09 0.15 13.98
CA LEU A 200 -0.82 -0.99 14.02
C LEU A 200 -1.50 -1.30 12.69
N THR A 201 -1.64 -0.34 11.77
CA THR A 201 -2.20 -0.60 10.43
C THR A 201 -1.26 -1.43 9.54
N ARG A 202 -0.01 -1.66 9.96
CA ARG A 202 0.95 -2.50 9.25
C ARG A 202 0.46 -3.95 9.20
N PRO A 203 0.63 -4.69 8.08
CA PRO A 203 0.08 -6.04 7.94
C PRO A 203 0.41 -6.98 9.10
N ASN A 204 1.68 -7.06 9.50
CA ASN A 204 2.13 -7.98 10.57
C ASN A 204 1.59 -7.56 11.95
N LEU A 205 1.56 -6.25 12.24
CA LEU A 205 1.08 -5.73 13.53
C LEU A 205 -0.45 -5.78 13.63
N SER A 206 -1.17 -5.47 12.54
CA SER A 206 -2.63 -5.63 12.47
C SER A 206 -3.05 -7.09 12.64
N LEU A 207 -2.30 -8.03 12.05
CA LEU A 207 -2.53 -9.45 12.22
C LEU A 207 -2.34 -9.86 13.68
N ALA A 208 -1.23 -9.43 14.30
CA ALA A 208 -0.94 -9.73 15.70
C ALA A 208 -1.98 -9.11 16.64
N PHE A 209 -2.39 -7.87 16.40
CA PHE A 209 -3.46 -7.20 17.16
C PHE A 209 -4.80 -7.94 17.04
N ALA A 210 -5.13 -8.47 15.86
CA ALA A 210 -6.34 -9.25 15.65
C ALA A 210 -6.26 -10.65 16.33
N GLN A 211 -5.09 -11.28 16.38
CA GLN A 211 -4.88 -12.60 16.96
C GLN A 211 -4.75 -12.57 18.48
N ASP A 212 -3.93 -11.66 19.01
CA ASP A 212 -3.74 -11.40 20.44
C ASP A 212 -3.89 -9.91 20.73
N THR A 213 -5.15 -9.48 20.76
CA THR A 213 -5.52 -8.11 21.09
C THR A 213 -5.00 -7.70 22.46
N ALA A 214 -5.03 -8.59 23.46
CA ALA A 214 -4.66 -8.24 24.83
C ALA A 214 -3.14 -8.04 24.97
N GLY A 215 -2.34 -8.98 24.47
CA GLY A 215 -0.88 -8.88 24.48
C GLY A 215 -0.38 -7.71 23.64
N THR A 216 -0.92 -7.53 22.43
CA THR A 216 -0.53 -6.39 21.57
C THR A 216 -0.93 -5.05 22.21
N THR A 217 -2.11 -4.96 22.84
CA THR A 217 -2.52 -3.75 23.58
C THR A 217 -1.56 -3.44 24.71
N LEU A 218 -1.23 -4.45 25.54
CA LEU A 218 -0.31 -4.27 26.66
C LEU A 218 1.07 -3.79 26.18
N ALA A 219 1.57 -4.37 25.08
CA ALA A 219 2.84 -3.96 24.51
C ALA A 219 2.84 -2.50 24.05
N PHE A 220 1.81 -2.06 23.34
CA PHE A 220 1.68 -0.66 22.91
C PHE A 220 1.47 0.32 24.06
N VAL A 221 0.70 -0.08 25.07
CA VAL A 221 0.52 0.71 26.30
C VAL A 221 1.86 0.89 27.02
N ARG A 222 2.62 -0.19 27.24
CA ARG A 222 3.93 -0.10 27.87
C ARG A 222 4.93 0.71 27.03
N MET A 223 4.94 0.55 25.71
CA MET A 223 5.76 1.41 24.84
C MET A 223 5.37 2.89 24.98
N ALA A 224 4.10 3.22 25.17
CA ALA A 224 3.71 4.60 25.42
C ALA A 224 4.16 5.09 26.80
N GLU A 225 3.96 4.29 27.85
CA GLU A 225 4.27 4.63 29.24
C GLU A 225 5.79 4.72 29.48
N ASP A 226 6.56 3.70 29.05
CA ASP A 226 7.99 3.58 29.29
C ASP A 226 8.79 4.63 28.51
N PHE A 227 8.34 5.00 27.31
CA PHE A 227 9.04 5.97 26.46
C PHE A 227 8.45 7.39 26.55
N GLY A 228 7.31 7.58 27.22
CA GLY A 228 6.66 8.88 27.40
C GLY A 228 6.54 9.68 26.10
N THR A 229 7.08 10.90 26.08
CA THR A 229 7.08 11.78 24.89
C THR A 229 7.86 11.23 23.70
N SER A 230 8.78 10.28 23.93
CA SER A 230 9.57 9.64 22.89
C SER A 230 8.83 8.49 22.20
N SER A 231 7.69 8.04 22.72
CA SER A 231 6.90 6.95 22.14
C SER A 231 6.48 7.21 20.69
N ALA A 232 6.22 8.46 20.29
CA ALA A 232 5.97 8.81 18.88
C ALA A 232 7.10 8.35 17.95
N LYS A 233 8.37 8.50 18.35
CA LYS A 233 9.50 8.04 17.54
C LYS A 233 9.53 6.53 17.42
N VAL A 234 9.25 5.82 18.52
CA VAL A 234 9.17 4.35 18.56
C VAL A 234 8.02 3.81 17.71
N PHE A 235 6.87 4.49 17.70
CA PHE A 235 5.76 4.13 16.84
C PHE A 235 6.03 4.48 15.38
N LEU A 236 6.61 5.65 15.09
CA LEU A 236 6.94 6.08 13.71
C LEU A 236 7.97 5.15 13.06
N HIS A 237 9.13 4.98 13.68
CA HIS A 237 9.44 3.67 14.22
C HIS A 237 8.95 2.42 13.48
N LEU A 238 8.13 1.68 14.22
CA LEU A 238 7.38 0.50 13.79
C LEU A 238 6.51 0.71 12.54
N ALA A 239 6.07 1.94 12.28
CA ALA A 239 5.28 2.28 11.09
C ALA A 239 6.14 2.34 9.80
N THR A 240 7.43 2.69 9.90
CA THR A 240 8.35 2.80 8.75
C THR A 240 8.82 1.43 8.25
N LYS A 241 9.00 1.26 6.93
CA LYS A 241 9.72 0.09 6.40
C LYS A 241 11.21 0.26 6.67
N LYS A 242 11.93 -0.83 6.93
CA LYS A 242 13.39 -0.86 7.06
C LYS A 242 14.11 -0.10 5.93
N LYS A 243 13.63 -0.26 4.68
CA LYS A 243 14.16 0.42 3.48
C LYS A 243 14.01 1.96 3.52
N ASP A 244 12.99 2.48 4.19
CA ASP A 244 12.73 3.93 4.26
C ASP A 244 13.57 4.59 5.37
N TYR A 245 13.83 3.91 6.49
CA TYR A 245 14.71 4.39 7.55
C TYR A 245 16.16 4.57 7.08
N ASP A 246 16.66 3.60 6.31
CA ASP A 246 17.99 3.64 5.68
C ASP A 246 18.16 4.79 4.67
N SER A 247 17.06 5.44 4.27
CA SER A 247 17.03 6.61 3.37
C SER A 247 16.75 7.95 4.08
N ALA A 248 16.35 7.95 5.36
CA ALA A 248 15.97 9.17 6.08
C ALA A 248 17.17 10.10 6.39
N PRO A 249 17.00 11.45 6.39
CA PRO A 249 18.08 12.40 6.65
C PRO A 249 18.81 12.17 7.99
N LYS A 250 20.13 12.40 8.03
CA LYS A 250 20.99 12.18 9.22
C LYS A 250 20.45 12.79 10.53
N ARG A 251 19.70 13.90 10.49
CA ARG A 251 19.08 14.52 11.68
C ARG A 251 18.01 13.66 12.37
N PHE A 252 17.44 12.69 11.67
CA PHE A 252 16.56 11.66 12.26
C PHE A 252 17.35 10.46 12.79
N ARG A 253 18.65 10.37 12.48
CA ARG A 253 19.59 9.34 12.94
C ARG A 253 20.46 9.82 14.09
N SER A 254 20.66 11.13 14.25
CA SER A 254 21.41 11.72 15.36
C SER A 254 20.47 11.98 16.54
N SER A 255 20.73 11.29 17.65
CA SER A 255 20.16 11.62 18.95
C SER A 255 20.69 12.99 19.39
N ASP A 256 19.87 14.03 19.31
CA ASP A 256 20.08 15.17 20.18
C ASP A 256 19.90 14.69 21.63
N LYS A 257 21.03 14.75 22.34
CA LYS A 257 21.29 14.57 23.78
C LYS A 257 20.16 13.89 24.57
N GLY A 258 20.24 12.57 24.72
CA GLY A 258 19.48 11.82 25.74
C GLY A 258 18.85 10.47 25.34
N GLY A 259 19.16 9.87 24.19
CA GLY A 259 18.40 8.71 23.66
C GLY A 259 19.22 7.53 23.15
N SER A 260 20.33 7.19 23.79
CA SER A 260 21.29 6.20 23.29
C SER A 260 20.78 4.74 23.40
N GLY A 261 20.09 4.38 24.49
CA GLY A 261 19.41 3.08 24.64
C GLY A 261 18.20 2.88 23.70
N MET A 262 17.52 3.97 23.34
CA MET A 262 16.37 3.94 22.41
C MET A 262 16.76 3.52 20.98
N ALA A 263 17.97 3.87 20.53
CA ALA A 263 18.41 3.51 19.19
C ALA A 263 18.60 1.99 19.04
N VAL A 264 19.11 1.31 20.09
CA VAL A 264 19.32 -0.14 20.07
C VAL A 264 18.01 -0.91 20.17
N ALA A 265 17.12 -0.52 21.09
CA ALA A 265 15.80 -1.12 21.22
C ALA A 265 14.95 -0.92 19.96
N ALA A 266 14.97 0.29 19.38
CA ALA A 266 14.30 0.56 18.11
C ALA A 266 14.93 -0.27 16.97
N THR A 267 16.26 -0.37 16.90
CA THR A 267 16.98 -1.17 15.89
C THR A 267 16.64 -2.67 15.96
N LEU A 268 16.47 -3.20 17.18
CA LEU A 268 16.01 -4.57 17.39
C LEU A 268 14.56 -4.75 16.93
N LEU A 269 13.67 -3.81 17.28
CA LEU A 269 12.27 -3.81 16.83
C LEU A 269 12.08 -3.65 15.31
N MET A 270 13.07 -3.16 14.55
CA MET A 270 12.97 -3.00 13.07
C MET A 270 13.09 -4.30 12.30
N ARG A 271 13.58 -5.38 12.94
CA ARG A 271 13.75 -6.64 12.23
C ARG A 271 12.49 -7.48 12.38
N GLU A 272 11.94 -7.92 11.24
CA GLU A 272 10.67 -8.65 11.15
C GLU A 272 10.64 -9.90 12.06
N ASP A 273 11.79 -10.55 12.20
CA ASP A 273 12.04 -11.68 13.08
C ASP A 273 11.90 -11.30 14.58
N PHE A 274 12.50 -10.20 15.02
CA PHE A 274 12.37 -9.72 16.40
C PHE A 274 10.98 -9.16 16.70
N ALA A 275 10.34 -8.47 15.74
CA ALA A 275 8.96 -8.02 15.88
C ALA A 275 8.01 -9.22 16.06
N LEU A 276 8.21 -10.29 15.29
CA LEU A 276 7.45 -11.55 15.46
C LEU A 276 7.72 -12.21 16.82
N ALA A 277 8.98 -12.26 17.28
CA ALA A 277 9.32 -12.80 18.60
C ALA A 277 8.77 -11.94 19.75
N PHE A 278 8.79 -10.63 19.61
CA PHE A 278 8.18 -9.66 20.54
C PHE A 278 6.66 -9.86 20.61
N LEU A 279 6.00 -10.16 19.49
CA LEU A 279 4.57 -10.47 19.47
C LEU A 279 4.24 -11.84 20.07
N GLN A 280 5.16 -12.81 19.99
CA GLN A 280 4.98 -14.14 20.59
C GLN A 280 5.19 -14.16 22.11
N ASN A 281 6.07 -13.32 22.64
CA ASN A 281 6.29 -13.19 24.08
C ASN A 281 6.64 -11.74 24.48
N PRO A 282 5.65 -10.83 24.51
CA PRO A 282 5.88 -9.39 24.68
C PRO A 282 6.46 -9.05 26.06
N ASN A 283 6.16 -9.82 27.09
CA ASN A 283 6.75 -9.62 28.41
C ASN A 283 8.24 -9.95 28.45
N HIS A 284 8.65 -11.03 27.79
CA HIS A 284 10.06 -11.43 27.73
C HIS A 284 10.87 -10.46 26.87
N ALA A 285 10.38 -10.14 25.67
CA ALA A 285 11.08 -9.24 24.76
C ALA A 285 11.14 -7.80 25.29
N LEU A 286 10.09 -7.31 25.95
CA LEU A 286 10.13 -6.04 26.65
C LEU A 286 11.05 -6.09 27.88
N GLY A 287 11.07 -7.20 28.64
CA GLY A 287 12.03 -7.41 29.71
C GLY A 287 13.48 -7.38 29.22
N THR A 288 13.76 -7.96 28.05
CA THR A 288 15.06 -7.86 27.38
C THR A 288 15.36 -6.42 26.98
N ILE A 289 14.41 -5.69 26.39
CA ILE A 289 14.59 -4.27 26.03
C ILE A 289 14.85 -3.41 27.27
N ILE A 290 14.08 -3.60 28.35
CA ILE A 290 14.22 -2.88 29.61
C ILE A 290 15.58 -3.20 30.24
N ARG A 291 15.98 -4.48 30.32
CA ARG A 291 17.31 -4.85 30.82
C ARG A 291 18.44 -4.26 29.97
N LEU A 292 18.33 -4.32 28.65
CA LEU A 292 19.32 -3.68 27.78
C LEU A 292 19.35 -2.16 28.03
N ASN A 293 18.19 -1.52 28.20
CA ASN A 293 18.12 -0.10 28.54
C ASN A 293 18.66 0.22 29.95
N GLU A 294 18.49 -0.65 30.93
CA GLU A 294 19.09 -0.53 32.26
C GLU A 294 20.60 -0.72 32.25
N ILE A 295 21.10 -1.63 31.40
CA ILE A 295 22.52 -1.91 31.19
C ILE A 295 23.20 -0.75 30.45
N PHE A 296 22.55 -0.16 29.44
CA PHE A 296 23.14 0.87 28.58
C PHE A 296 22.71 2.31 28.91
N GLY A 297 21.69 2.51 29.74
CA GLY A 297 21.07 3.81 30.03
C GLY A 297 21.62 4.56 31.24
N LYS A 298 22.57 3.98 31.99
CA LYS A 298 23.15 4.60 33.20
C LYS A 298 24.29 5.59 32.93
N ASP A 299 24.73 5.76 31.69
CA ASP A 299 25.85 6.67 31.39
C ASP A 299 25.35 7.97 30.76
N GLU A 300 25.32 9.05 31.55
CA GLU A 300 24.81 10.38 31.14
C GLU A 300 25.68 11.06 30.06
N LYS A 301 26.78 10.44 29.63
CA LYS A 301 27.76 11.06 28.72
C LYS A 301 28.24 10.11 27.62
N GLY A 302 27.41 9.86 26.61
CA GLY A 302 27.89 9.28 25.36
C GLY A 302 26.80 8.82 24.41
N GLY A 303 26.67 9.47 23.25
CA GLY A 303 25.80 9.02 22.16
C GLY A 303 26.29 7.71 21.56
N LEU A 304 25.35 6.77 21.32
CA LEU A 304 25.66 5.35 21.07
C LEU A 304 26.08 4.99 19.62
N LEU A 305 26.09 5.91 18.65
CA LEU A 305 26.36 5.55 17.25
C LEU A 305 27.19 6.62 16.52
N SER A 306 28.49 6.63 16.80
CA SER A 306 29.54 7.07 15.87
C SER A 306 30.59 5.97 15.78
N PRO A 307 31.09 5.60 14.58
CA PRO A 307 32.19 4.64 14.41
C PRO A 307 33.53 5.04 15.09
N SER A 308 33.56 6.17 15.79
CA SER A 308 34.76 6.75 16.40
C SER A 308 34.85 6.60 17.92
N ASN A 309 33.94 5.89 18.59
CA ASN A 309 33.95 5.78 20.05
C ASN A 309 34.25 4.34 20.50
N GLU A 310 35.46 4.16 21.07
CA GLU A 310 36.00 2.94 21.71
C GLU A 310 35.44 2.54 23.11
N PRO A 311 34.50 3.21 23.83
CA PRO A 311 34.28 2.89 25.24
C PRO A 311 33.32 1.71 25.52
N LEU A 312 32.86 0.96 24.50
CA LEU A 312 31.99 -0.21 24.70
C LEU A 312 32.74 -1.49 25.12
N LEU A 313 34.05 -1.55 24.84
CA LEU A 313 34.91 -2.72 25.09
C LEU A 313 34.95 -3.17 26.56
N PRO A 314 35.14 -2.28 27.56
CA PRO A 314 35.23 -2.71 28.95
C PRO A 314 33.88 -3.13 29.56
N LEU A 315 32.77 -2.60 29.02
CA LEU A 315 31.42 -2.86 29.53
C LEU A 315 30.86 -4.20 29.02
N PHE A 316 31.09 -4.52 27.74
CA PHE A 316 30.71 -5.84 27.19
C PHE A 316 31.55 -6.97 27.75
N ALA A 317 32.87 -6.78 27.90
CA ALA A 317 33.74 -7.78 28.52
C ALA A 317 33.37 -8.06 29.99
N ARG A 318 32.97 -7.03 30.75
CA ARG A 318 32.57 -7.18 32.17
C ARG A 318 31.27 -7.95 32.36
N ASN A 319 30.34 -7.86 31.41
CA ASN A 319 29.00 -8.44 31.55
C ASN A 319 28.70 -9.53 30.48
N PHE A 320 29.74 -10.09 29.84
CA PHE A 320 29.59 -11.05 28.74
C PHE A 320 28.71 -12.24 29.12
N ARG A 321 28.90 -12.79 30.32
CA ARG A 321 28.13 -13.93 30.80
C ARG A 321 26.63 -13.59 30.91
N GLU A 322 26.28 -12.42 31.43
CA GLU A 322 24.88 -11.96 31.54
C GLU A 322 24.23 -11.72 30.17
N VAL A 323 24.99 -11.19 29.20
CA VAL A 323 24.55 -10.98 27.82
C VAL A 323 24.40 -12.33 27.10
N SER A 324 25.33 -13.25 27.29
CA SER A 324 25.31 -14.60 26.73
C SER A 324 24.14 -15.41 27.29
N ASP A 325 23.93 -15.39 28.60
CA ASP A 325 22.82 -16.09 29.27
C ASP A 325 21.47 -15.52 28.80
N ALA A 326 21.35 -14.20 28.65
CA ALA A 326 20.15 -13.56 28.11
C ALA A 326 19.88 -13.95 26.65
N LEU A 327 20.92 -14.14 25.83
CA LEU A 327 20.80 -14.61 24.45
C LEU A 327 20.50 -16.10 24.35
N GLU A 328 21.03 -16.90 25.27
CA GLU A 328 20.71 -18.33 25.39
C GLU A 328 19.25 -18.52 25.82
N ASP A 329 18.75 -17.71 26.75
CA ASP A 329 17.32 -17.67 27.09
C ASP A 329 16.45 -17.17 25.94
N PHE A 330 16.90 -16.14 25.20
CA PHE A 330 16.23 -15.66 23.99
C PHE A 330 16.16 -16.74 22.89
N SER A 331 17.17 -17.60 22.79
CA SER A 331 17.24 -18.69 21.82
C SER A 331 16.23 -19.82 22.06
N LYS A 332 15.66 -19.91 23.27
CA LYS A 332 14.62 -20.89 23.63
C LYS A 332 13.25 -20.55 23.04
N ILE A 333 13.08 -19.37 22.44
CA ILE A 333 11.88 -18.98 21.69
C ILE A 333 11.93 -19.61 20.29
N GLU A 334 11.05 -20.58 20.02
CA GLU A 334 11.09 -21.43 18.82
C GLU A 334 11.14 -20.63 17.49
N GLY A 335 12.03 -21.05 16.60
CA GLY A 335 12.08 -20.66 15.19
C GLY A 335 12.89 -19.42 14.86
N VAL A 336 13.07 -18.48 15.79
CA VAL A 336 13.65 -17.16 15.49
C VAL A 336 14.78 -16.73 16.44
N GLY A 337 14.68 -17.07 17.72
CA GLY A 337 15.71 -16.70 18.71
C GLY A 337 17.09 -17.33 18.43
N GLN A 338 17.10 -18.52 17.82
CA GLN A 338 18.31 -19.30 17.56
C GLN A 338 19.22 -18.66 16.51
N ASP A 339 18.69 -18.24 15.36
CA ASP A 339 19.49 -17.64 14.28
C ASP A 339 20.07 -16.27 14.70
N TYR A 340 19.40 -15.54 15.59
CA TYR A 340 19.87 -14.27 16.12
C TYR A 340 20.99 -14.46 17.15
N ALA A 341 20.75 -15.28 18.19
CA ALA A 341 21.73 -15.55 19.23
C ALA A 341 23.00 -16.19 18.62
N TYR A 342 22.84 -17.06 17.61
CA TYR A 342 23.94 -17.59 16.81
C TYR A 342 24.76 -16.52 16.08
N ASN A 343 24.12 -15.64 15.31
CA ASN A 343 24.84 -14.62 14.53
C ASN A 343 25.54 -13.60 15.43
N PHE A 344 24.91 -13.24 16.56
CA PHE A 344 25.49 -12.33 17.53
C PHE A 344 26.73 -12.95 18.18
N LEU A 345 26.64 -14.17 18.71
CA LEU A 345 27.77 -14.86 19.34
C LEU A 345 28.91 -15.14 18.35
N ARG A 346 28.57 -15.38 17.06
CA ARG A 346 29.57 -15.52 15.98
C ARG A 346 30.33 -14.22 15.71
N ILE A 347 29.63 -13.09 15.64
CA ILE A 347 30.26 -11.77 15.45
C ILE A 347 31.08 -11.40 16.69
N PHE A 348 30.55 -11.67 17.88
CA PHE A 348 31.24 -11.47 19.16
C PHE A 348 32.56 -12.24 19.22
N ALA A 349 32.53 -13.55 18.93
CA ALA A 349 33.72 -14.38 18.95
C ALA A 349 34.81 -13.89 17.99
N ARG A 350 34.40 -13.42 16.80
CA ARG A 350 35.32 -13.02 15.73
C ARG A 350 35.91 -11.64 15.95
N GLU A 351 35.11 -10.68 16.38
CA GLU A 351 35.47 -9.26 16.34
C GLU A 351 35.71 -8.68 17.74
N PHE A 352 35.28 -9.36 18.82
CA PHE A 352 35.14 -8.73 20.13
C PHE A 352 35.62 -9.56 21.34
N ALA A 353 36.04 -10.81 21.16
CA ALA A 353 36.58 -11.62 22.26
C ALA A 353 37.96 -11.11 22.71
N ALA A 354 38.13 -10.80 24.00
CA ALA A 354 39.39 -10.28 24.53
C ALA A 354 40.44 -11.38 24.76
N SER A 355 40.02 -12.64 24.71
CA SER A 355 40.91 -13.80 24.79
C SER A 355 40.41 -14.98 23.95
N PRO A 356 41.30 -15.92 23.57
CA PRO A 356 40.92 -17.16 22.89
C PRO A 356 39.90 -18.00 23.68
N HIS A 357 39.93 -17.91 25.01
CA HIS A 357 38.98 -18.62 25.87
C HIS A 357 37.56 -18.06 25.75
N GLU A 358 37.41 -16.73 25.75
CA GLU A 358 36.11 -16.06 25.55
C GLU A 358 35.56 -16.30 24.13
N ALA A 359 36.43 -16.30 23.12
CA ALA A 359 36.06 -16.65 21.76
C ALA A 359 35.54 -18.10 21.70
N GLY A 360 36.23 -19.02 22.37
CA GLY A 360 35.83 -20.42 22.50
C GLY A 360 34.47 -20.60 23.19
N GLU A 361 34.22 -19.90 24.29
CA GLU A 361 32.92 -19.95 24.99
C GLU A 361 31.78 -19.37 24.15
N ALA A 362 32.02 -18.27 23.43
CA ALA A 362 31.05 -17.68 22.51
C ALA A 362 30.74 -18.60 21.33
N ILE A 363 31.76 -19.24 20.74
CA ILE A 363 31.61 -20.22 19.65
C ILE A 363 30.88 -21.47 20.14
N ALA A 364 31.24 -22.00 21.32
CA ALA A 364 30.58 -23.16 21.91
C ALA A 364 29.11 -22.88 22.22
N SER A 365 28.78 -21.67 22.70
CA SER A 365 27.41 -21.24 22.94
C SER A 365 26.65 -21.06 21.62
N ALA A 366 27.27 -20.46 20.60
CA ALA A 366 26.69 -20.37 19.26
C ALA A 366 26.42 -21.75 18.65
N ALA A 367 27.34 -22.70 18.82
CA ALA A 367 27.22 -24.07 18.33
C ALA A 367 26.09 -24.83 19.04
N ARG A 368 25.96 -24.67 20.36
CA ARG A 368 24.83 -25.22 21.15
C ARG A 368 23.48 -24.67 20.66
N ILE A 369 23.42 -23.36 20.37
CA ILE A 369 22.23 -22.69 19.85
C ILE A 369 21.90 -23.12 18.40
N ALA A 370 22.92 -23.43 17.57
CA ALA A 370 22.78 -23.78 16.16
C ALA A 370 22.39 -25.24 15.88
N GLY A 371 22.18 -26.06 16.92
CA GLY A 371 21.90 -27.48 16.80
C GLY A 371 20.80 -27.81 15.78
N ARG A 372 21.21 -28.27 14.58
CA ARG A 372 20.49 -29.04 13.52
C ARG A 372 20.84 -28.69 12.05
N LYS A 373 21.84 -27.84 11.71
CA LYS A 373 22.24 -27.61 10.29
C LYS A 373 23.76 -27.69 10.04
N SER A 374 24.19 -28.75 9.34
CA SER A 374 25.60 -29.07 9.04
C SER A 374 26.33 -28.06 8.13
N GLN A 375 25.62 -27.37 7.24
CA GLN A 375 26.22 -26.46 6.26
C GLN A 375 26.85 -25.20 6.89
N ARG A 376 26.34 -24.72 8.03
CA ARG A 376 26.85 -23.51 8.68
C ARG A 376 28.13 -23.78 9.50
N ILE A 377 28.28 -25.00 10.02
CA ILE A 377 29.46 -25.45 10.75
C ILE A 377 30.67 -25.59 9.80
N ASN A 378 30.47 -26.11 8.59
CA ASN A 378 31.53 -26.19 7.58
C ASN A 378 32.12 -24.84 7.19
N LYS A 379 31.29 -23.77 7.17
CA LYS A 379 31.78 -22.42 6.88
C LYS A 379 32.63 -21.85 8.03
N LEU A 380 32.24 -22.11 9.28
CA LEU A 380 33.02 -21.73 10.47
C LEU A 380 34.39 -22.41 10.51
N LEU A 381 34.45 -23.70 10.16
CA LEU A 381 35.68 -24.49 10.08
C LEU A 381 36.64 -24.01 8.99
N LEU A 382 36.10 -23.48 7.89
CA LEU A 382 36.90 -22.88 6.82
C LEU A 382 37.44 -21.49 7.21
N GLU A 383 36.72 -20.77 8.06
CA GLU A 383 37.09 -19.43 8.52
C GLU A 383 38.03 -19.45 9.74
N ASN A 384 38.10 -20.55 10.51
CA ASN A 384 38.92 -20.68 11.73
C ASN A 384 39.56 -22.09 11.83
N PRO A 385 40.63 -22.35 11.05
CA PRO A 385 41.18 -23.69 10.84
C PRO A 385 41.85 -24.33 12.07
N GLU A 386 42.20 -23.55 13.09
CA GLU A 386 42.84 -23.99 14.33
C GLU A 386 41.92 -24.85 15.23
N PHE A 387 40.61 -24.90 14.95
CA PHE A 387 39.61 -25.65 15.75
C PHE A 387 39.12 -26.95 15.08
N LYS A 388 39.80 -27.38 14.02
CA LYS A 388 39.34 -28.42 13.09
C LYS A 388 39.25 -29.83 13.69
N ASP A 389 40.16 -30.17 14.60
CA ASP A 389 40.32 -31.55 15.08
C ASP A 389 39.25 -31.97 16.10
N GLU A 390 38.66 -31.02 16.82
CA GLU A 390 37.67 -31.27 17.87
C GLU A 390 36.24 -31.46 17.31
N ILE A 391 35.94 -30.89 16.13
CA ILE A 391 34.58 -30.80 15.54
C ILE A 391 34.30 -31.90 14.49
N SER A 392 35.35 -32.50 13.92
CA SER A 392 35.24 -33.41 12.76
C SER A 392 34.57 -34.77 13.07
N LYS A 393 34.49 -35.17 14.35
CA LYS A 393 34.03 -36.50 14.78
C LYS A 393 32.52 -36.72 14.67
N ASP A 394 31.72 -35.65 14.71
CA ASP A 394 30.24 -35.73 14.80
C ASP A 394 29.51 -35.53 13.45
N LEU A 395 30.19 -34.97 12.43
CA LEU A 395 29.57 -34.63 11.14
C LEU A 395 29.22 -35.84 10.25
N GLY A 396 29.90 -36.98 10.46
CA GLY A 396 29.79 -38.17 9.59
C GLY A 396 28.40 -38.82 9.56
N ASN A 397 27.57 -38.59 10.57
CA ASN A 397 26.27 -39.27 10.70
C ASN A 397 25.10 -38.54 10.03
N LEU A 398 25.24 -37.27 9.65
CA LEU A 398 24.12 -36.41 9.20
C LEU A 398 23.92 -36.36 7.67
N VAL A 399 24.93 -36.74 6.89
CA VAL A 399 24.90 -36.63 5.42
C VAL A 399 23.97 -37.67 4.76
N LYS A 400 23.69 -38.79 5.44
CA LYS A 400 22.91 -39.91 4.88
C LYS A 400 21.40 -39.68 4.75
N LEU A 401 20.86 -38.53 5.16
CA LEU A 401 19.42 -38.31 5.34
C LEU A 401 18.76 -37.34 4.32
N ALA A 402 19.51 -36.71 3.41
CA ALA A 402 19.03 -35.53 2.67
C ALA A 402 18.62 -35.75 1.19
N GLU A 403 18.70 -36.97 0.65
CA GLU A 403 18.54 -37.22 -0.80
C GLU A 403 17.08 -37.54 -1.27
N ALA A 404 16.04 -36.87 -0.76
CA ALA A 404 14.66 -37.15 -1.22
C ALA A 404 13.75 -35.90 -1.39
N SER A 405 13.11 -35.79 -2.59
CA SER A 405 11.94 -34.94 -3.02
C SER A 405 12.23 -33.53 -3.64
N CYS A 406 11.52 -32.93 -4.61
CA CYS A 406 10.45 -33.28 -5.59
C CYS A 406 10.30 -32.17 -6.70
N TYR A 407 9.50 -32.45 -7.75
CA TYR A 407 9.51 -31.89 -9.14
C TYR A 407 8.98 -30.47 -9.44
N SER A 408 8.42 -29.68 -8.51
CA SER A 408 7.85 -28.35 -8.85
C SER A 408 8.88 -27.25 -9.13
N THR A 409 10.10 -27.44 -8.65
CA THR A 409 11.25 -26.55 -8.88
C THR A 409 11.70 -26.57 -10.34
N LEU A 410 11.47 -27.68 -11.06
CA LEU A 410 11.97 -27.89 -12.42
C LEU A 410 11.34 -26.92 -13.45
N ILE A 411 10.05 -26.59 -13.29
CA ILE A 411 9.34 -25.67 -14.20
C ILE A 411 9.84 -24.23 -14.01
N LYS A 412 10.00 -23.78 -12.76
CA LYS A 412 10.60 -22.46 -12.48
C LYS A 412 12.07 -22.40 -12.90
N SER A 413 12.82 -23.50 -12.75
CA SER A 413 14.19 -23.58 -13.24
C SER A 413 14.28 -23.58 -14.76
N LEU A 414 13.28 -24.11 -15.48
CA LEU A 414 13.20 -24.04 -16.95
C LEU A 414 12.91 -22.61 -17.43
N GLU A 415 12.02 -21.88 -16.76
CA GLU A 415 11.76 -20.46 -17.05
C GLU A 415 13.00 -19.59 -16.80
N ILE A 416 13.73 -19.84 -15.71
CA ILE A 416 15.00 -19.16 -15.41
C ILE A 416 16.06 -19.53 -16.45
N ARG A 417 16.17 -20.81 -16.82
CA ARG A 417 17.13 -21.27 -17.85
C ARG A 417 16.82 -20.69 -19.23
N LEU A 418 15.55 -20.55 -19.61
CA LEU A 418 15.14 -19.91 -20.87
C LEU A 418 15.50 -18.42 -20.91
N LYS A 419 15.46 -17.73 -19.77
CA LYS A 419 15.93 -16.33 -19.64
C LYS A 419 17.43 -16.18 -19.90
N ASP A 420 18.22 -17.19 -19.53
CA ASP A 420 19.69 -17.18 -19.64
C ASP A 420 20.26 -17.90 -20.88
N ALA A 421 19.44 -18.65 -21.63
CA ALA A 421 19.87 -19.46 -22.78
C ALA A 421 20.23 -18.64 -24.03
N ARG A 422 21.21 -19.13 -24.80
CA ARG A 422 21.61 -18.57 -26.10
C ARG A 422 20.49 -18.69 -27.14
N PRO A 423 20.47 -17.90 -28.23
CA PRO A 423 19.40 -17.93 -29.23
C PRO A 423 19.11 -19.33 -29.80
N ASN A 424 20.16 -20.13 -30.03
CA ASN A 424 20.05 -21.48 -30.58
C ASN A 424 19.48 -22.48 -29.56
N GLU A 425 19.85 -22.34 -28.28
CA GLU A 425 19.33 -23.12 -27.14
C GLU A 425 17.87 -22.76 -26.82
N THR A 426 17.45 -21.51 -27.10
CA THR A 426 16.07 -21.04 -26.88
C THR A 426 15.09 -21.74 -27.83
N LYS A 427 15.48 -21.99 -29.09
CA LYS A 427 14.68 -22.75 -30.07
C LYS A 427 14.52 -24.22 -29.67
N GLU A 428 15.59 -24.82 -29.17
CA GLU A 428 15.60 -26.22 -28.72
C GLU A 428 14.74 -26.39 -27.45
N LEU A 429 14.86 -25.50 -26.47
CA LEU A 429 14.07 -25.51 -25.23
C LEU A 429 12.58 -25.15 -25.46
N ALA A 430 12.25 -24.32 -26.44
CA ALA A 430 10.87 -23.92 -26.75
C ALA A 430 10.11 -24.98 -27.57
N SER A 431 10.80 -25.93 -28.21
CA SER A 431 10.20 -26.96 -29.07
C SER A 431 9.22 -27.91 -28.35
N GLY A 432 9.26 -27.95 -27.01
CA GLY A 432 8.33 -28.73 -26.18
C GLY A 432 7.09 -27.97 -25.68
N LEU A 433 6.90 -26.71 -26.09
CA LEU A 433 5.75 -25.88 -25.69
C LEU A 433 4.68 -25.86 -26.78
N SER A 434 3.42 -25.65 -26.39
CA SER A 434 2.28 -25.68 -27.32
C SER A 434 2.25 -24.54 -28.35
N GLU A 435 3.00 -23.45 -28.12
CA GLU A 435 3.12 -22.31 -29.05
C GLU A 435 4.56 -21.72 -29.09
N PRO A 436 5.54 -22.44 -29.67
CA PRO A 436 6.95 -22.04 -29.64
C PRO A 436 7.23 -20.76 -30.43
N GLU A 437 6.54 -20.57 -31.56
CA GLU A 437 6.84 -19.51 -32.55
C GLU A 437 6.39 -18.12 -32.06
N SER A 438 5.23 -18.04 -31.39
CA SER A 438 4.72 -16.83 -30.74
C SER A 438 5.65 -16.36 -29.61
N LEU A 439 6.14 -17.31 -28.79
CA LEU A 439 7.06 -17.02 -27.70
C LEU A 439 8.45 -16.63 -28.21
N VAL A 440 8.97 -17.32 -29.22
CA VAL A 440 10.28 -17.01 -29.84
C VAL A 440 10.25 -15.68 -30.61
N ALA A 441 9.16 -15.34 -31.29
CA ALA A 441 9.00 -14.04 -31.94
C ALA A 441 8.89 -12.89 -30.93
N LYS A 442 8.12 -13.08 -29.84
CA LYS A 442 8.04 -12.10 -28.73
C LYS A 442 9.37 -11.95 -28.01
N ILE A 443 10.06 -13.05 -27.69
CA ILE A 443 11.40 -13.04 -27.10
C ILE A 443 12.43 -12.44 -28.08
N GLY A 444 12.30 -12.68 -29.39
CA GLY A 444 13.18 -12.14 -30.42
C GLY A 444 13.06 -10.63 -30.61
N ALA A 445 11.81 -10.11 -30.65
CA ALA A 445 11.54 -8.68 -30.67
C ALA A 445 12.03 -8.01 -29.37
N PHE A 446 11.76 -8.64 -28.21
CA PHE A 446 12.22 -8.21 -26.89
C PHE A 446 13.76 -8.21 -26.74
N ARG A 447 14.47 -9.12 -27.43
CA ARG A 447 15.94 -9.25 -27.37
C ARG A 447 16.71 -8.38 -28.39
N SER A 448 16.11 -7.90 -29.47
CA SER A 448 16.92 -7.40 -30.61
C SER A 448 17.61 -6.04 -30.41
N LYS A 449 17.08 -5.12 -29.59
CA LYS A 449 17.69 -3.78 -29.39
C LYS A 449 18.49 -3.59 -28.10
N PRO A 450 18.04 -4.01 -26.90
CA PRO A 450 18.79 -3.76 -25.66
C PRO A 450 19.94 -4.78 -25.43
N TYR A 451 19.78 -6.05 -25.82
CA TYR A 451 20.79 -7.08 -25.52
C TYR A 451 22.08 -6.95 -26.36
N SER A 452 22.05 -6.24 -27.48
CA SER A 452 23.29 -5.88 -28.21
C SER A 452 24.19 -4.95 -27.38
N TYR A 453 23.64 -4.29 -26.35
CA TYR A 453 24.37 -3.43 -25.42
C TYR A 453 24.88 -4.17 -24.17
N LYS A 454 24.73 -5.50 -24.08
CA LYS A 454 25.22 -6.28 -22.93
C LYS A 454 26.73 -6.12 -22.68
N GLY A 455 27.51 -5.85 -23.73
CA GLY A 455 28.95 -5.52 -23.65
C GLY A 455 29.26 -4.09 -23.21
N LYS A 456 28.28 -3.18 -23.23
CA LYS A 456 28.39 -1.77 -22.80
C LYS A 456 27.86 -1.54 -21.37
N TRP A 457 27.77 -2.60 -20.57
CA TRP A 457 27.25 -2.53 -19.20
C TRP A 457 28.04 -1.56 -18.31
N GLY A 458 29.38 -1.54 -18.44
CA GLY A 458 30.25 -0.63 -17.68
C GLY A 458 29.89 0.84 -17.90
N ASP A 459 29.79 1.25 -19.17
CA ASP A 459 29.39 2.59 -19.57
C ASP A 459 28.00 2.98 -19.04
N GLY A 460 27.02 2.08 -19.14
CA GLY A 460 25.67 2.32 -18.65
C GLY A 460 25.62 2.48 -17.13
N ARG A 461 26.40 1.67 -16.40
CA ARG A 461 26.53 1.73 -14.94
C ARG A 461 27.17 3.03 -14.46
N GLU A 462 28.24 3.45 -15.12
CA GLU A 462 28.88 4.74 -14.82
C GLU A 462 27.91 5.90 -15.05
N LEU A 463 27.23 5.89 -16.21
CA LEU A 463 26.27 6.94 -16.56
C LEU A 463 25.08 7.00 -15.59
N ALA A 464 24.53 5.86 -15.19
CA ALA A 464 23.44 5.79 -14.22
C ALA A 464 23.86 6.35 -12.85
N ARG A 465 25.09 6.07 -12.39
CA ARG A 465 25.64 6.66 -11.16
C ARG A 465 25.76 8.18 -11.25
N GLU A 466 26.24 8.70 -12.38
CA GLU A 466 26.31 10.15 -12.61
C GLU A 466 24.92 10.82 -12.64
N ALA A 467 23.91 10.09 -13.10
CA ALA A 467 22.53 10.52 -13.07
C ALA A 467 21.93 10.50 -11.64
N GLY A 468 22.61 9.87 -10.68
CA GLY A 468 22.18 9.74 -9.28
C GLY A 468 21.48 8.41 -8.97
N LEU A 469 21.51 7.44 -9.89
CA LEU A 469 20.95 6.11 -9.69
C LEU A 469 21.98 5.21 -8.99
N PHE A 470 21.66 4.76 -7.78
CA PHE A 470 22.53 3.91 -6.95
C PHE A 470 22.10 2.43 -6.92
N LEU A 471 21.07 2.06 -7.66
CA LEU A 471 20.54 0.70 -7.71
C LEU A 471 21.45 -0.20 -8.58
N ASP A 472 21.71 -1.43 -8.12
CA ASP A 472 22.42 -2.45 -8.92
C ASP A 472 21.44 -3.17 -9.86
N ASP A 473 20.77 -2.40 -10.71
CA ASP A 473 19.80 -2.90 -11.68
C ASP A 473 20.46 -3.00 -13.08
N ARG A 474 20.75 -4.24 -13.48
CA ARG A 474 21.37 -4.53 -14.79
C ARG A 474 20.52 -4.06 -15.96
N GLU A 475 19.20 -4.12 -15.85
CA GLU A 475 18.31 -3.71 -16.93
C GLU A 475 18.35 -2.20 -17.11
N ALA A 476 18.30 -1.44 -16.02
CA ALA A 476 18.49 0.00 -16.04
C ALA A 476 19.83 0.37 -16.71
N PHE A 477 20.93 -0.28 -16.34
CA PHE A 477 22.23 0.02 -16.94
C PHE A 477 22.29 -0.22 -18.46
N ILE A 478 21.64 -1.28 -18.96
CA ILE A 478 21.53 -1.52 -20.41
C ILE A 478 20.75 -0.39 -21.09
N ASN A 479 19.65 0.07 -20.47
CA ASN A 479 18.85 1.18 -20.97
C ASN A 479 19.61 2.51 -20.99
N PHE A 480 20.42 2.79 -19.96
CA PHE A 480 21.31 3.96 -19.96
C PHE A 480 22.37 3.88 -21.06
N ALA A 481 22.95 2.70 -21.30
CA ALA A 481 23.89 2.51 -22.41
C ALA A 481 23.22 2.72 -23.78
N TYR A 482 21.99 2.25 -23.96
CA TYR A 482 21.18 2.51 -25.15
C TYR A 482 20.95 4.01 -25.35
N ALA A 483 20.46 4.73 -24.33
CA ALA A 483 20.19 6.16 -24.42
C ALA A 483 21.44 6.98 -24.75
N LYS A 484 22.58 6.67 -24.11
CA LYS A 484 23.88 7.29 -24.39
C LYS A 484 24.23 7.21 -25.88
N ASP A 485 23.95 6.07 -26.49
CA ASP A 485 24.26 5.79 -27.90
C ASP A 485 23.28 6.51 -28.85
N GLN A 486 21.99 6.58 -28.48
CA GLN A 486 20.96 7.21 -29.31
C GLN A 486 20.98 8.74 -29.27
N ILE A 487 21.12 9.33 -28.07
CA ILE A 487 20.90 10.76 -27.82
C ILE A 487 22.08 11.44 -27.10
N GLY A 488 23.12 10.70 -26.74
CA GLY A 488 24.28 11.23 -26.04
C GLY A 488 24.12 11.27 -24.52
N LYS A 489 25.27 11.39 -23.85
CA LYS A 489 25.41 11.37 -22.37
C LYS A 489 24.62 12.49 -21.68
N GLU A 490 24.79 13.74 -22.12
CA GLU A 490 24.16 14.91 -21.48
C GLU A 490 22.64 14.82 -21.52
N LYS A 491 22.06 14.51 -22.68
CA LYS A 491 20.61 14.37 -22.84
C LYS A 491 20.06 13.23 -21.97
N THR A 492 20.77 12.09 -21.93
CA THR A 492 20.38 10.94 -21.10
C THR A 492 20.27 11.31 -19.61
N ILE A 493 21.30 11.97 -19.07
CA ILE A 493 21.30 12.41 -17.66
C ILE A 493 20.17 13.40 -17.39
N ALA A 494 19.95 14.36 -18.28
CA ALA A 494 18.90 15.36 -18.13
C ALA A 494 17.50 14.72 -18.11
N LEU A 495 17.23 13.78 -19.02
CA LEU A 495 15.95 13.07 -19.08
C LEU A 495 15.69 12.22 -17.83
N HIS A 496 16.71 11.54 -17.30
CA HIS A 496 16.59 10.82 -16.04
C HIS A 496 16.26 11.76 -14.87
N LYS A 497 17.01 12.86 -14.73
CA LYS A 497 16.82 13.80 -13.61
C LYS A 497 15.47 14.51 -13.64
N GLU A 498 15.04 14.93 -14.83
CA GLU A 498 13.80 15.69 -15.00
C GLU A 498 12.57 14.78 -14.94
N PHE A 499 12.57 13.69 -15.72
CA PHE A 499 11.38 12.87 -15.93
C PHE A 499 11.42 11.51 -15.24
N GLY A 500 12.57 11.12 -14.69
CA GLY A 500 12.77 9.83 -14.01
C GLY A 500 12.83 8.64 -14.94
N ILE A 501 13.14 8.85 -16.22
CA ILE A 501 13.24 7.76 -17.18
C ILE A 501 14.45 6.91 -16.85
N GLU A 502 14.21 5.61 -16.71
CA GLU A 502 15.24 4.59 -16.52
C GLU A 502 15.16 3.54 -17.64
N TYR A 503 13.99 3.31 -18.23
CA TYR A 503 13.76 2.32 -19.29
C TYR A 503 13.77 2.95 -20.68
N PHE A 504 14.87 3.62 -21.01
CA PHE A 504 15.04 4.38 -22.26
C PHE A 504 14.75 3.59 -23.54
N ALA A 505 14.97 2.28 -23.57
CA ALA A 505 14.74 1.46 -24.75
C ALA A 505 13.25 1.26 -25.08
N ARG A 506 12.33 1.73 -24.22
CA ARG A 506 10.89 1.84 -24.52
C ARG A 506 10.57 2.94 -25.53
N TYR A 507 11.49 3.88 -25.70
CA TYR A 507 11.31 5.08 -26.52
C TYR A 507 12.32 5.09 -27.66
N SER A 508 11.87 5.53 -28.82
CA SER A 508 12.71 5.85 -29.97
C SER A 508 13.63 7.03 -29.71
N LYS A 509 14.62 7.18 -30.58
CA LYS A 509 15.50 8.34 -30.57
C LYS A 509 14.69 9.64 -30.72
N GLU A 510 13.72 9.66 -31.62
CA GLU A 510 12.89 10.83 -31.91
C GLU A 510 12.03 11.23 -30.69
N GLU A 511 11.43 10.25 -30.00
CA GLU A 511 10.70 10.47 -28.73
C GLU A 511 11.61 11.07 -27.66
N LEU A 512 12.82 10.52 -27.50
CA LEU A 512 13.78 10.99 -26.51
C LEU A 512 14.32 12.40 -26.83
N GLU A 513 14.53 12.72 -28.10
CA GLU A 513 14.97 14.05 -28.53
C GLU A 513 13.89 15.11 -28.35
N GLU A 514 12.62 14.80 -28.64
CA GLU A 514 11.50 15.72 -28.35
C GLU A 514 11.36 15.95 -26.84
N LEU A 515 11.38 14.87 -26.04
CA LEU A 515 11.31 14.98 -24.58
C LEU A 515 12.44 15.85 -24.01
N TYR A 516 13.65 15.76 -24.57
CA TYR A 516 14.78 16.58 -24.13
C TYR A 516 14.54 18.08 -24.38
N LYS A 517 13.82 18.48 -25.43
CA LYS A 517 13.49 19.89 -25.68
C LYS A 517 12.64 20.45 -24.53
N HIS A 518 11.73 19.66 -23.96
CA HIS A 518 10.89 20.04 -22.83
C HIS A 518 11.67 20.24 -21.52
N THR A 519 12.86 19.64 -21.38
CA THR A 519 13.74 19.95 -20.23
C THR A 519 14.21 21.40 -20.24
N LYS A 520 14.32 22.02 -21.43
CA LYS A 520 14.87 23.36 -21.63
C LYS A 520 13.81 24.44 -21.83
N ASN A 521 12.67 24.11 -22.39
CA ASN A 521 11.65 25.08 -22.78
C ASN A 521 10.32 24.84 -22.07
N ILE A 522 9.95 25.76 -21.16
CA ILE A 522 8.69 25.71 -20.42
C ILE A 522 7.58 26.47 -21.17
N GLU A 523 7.93 27.36 -22.12
CA GLU A 523 6.98 28.27 -22.79
C GLU A 523 6.23 27.62 -23.98
N ASP A 524 6.02 26.30 -23.93
CA ASP A 524 5.26 25.60 -24.95
C ASP A 524 3.76 25.66 -24.64
N ASN A 525 3.02 26.45 -25.42
CA ASN A 525 1.57 26.64 -25.26
C ASN A 525 0.72 25.47 -25.80
N ARG A 526 1.35 24.41 -26.31
CA ARG A 526 0.62 23.21 -26.76
C ARG A 526 -0.04 22.50 -25.57
N PRO A 527 -1.23 21.89 -25.76
CA PRO A 527 -1.86 21.04 -24.75
C PRO A 527 -0.91 19.96 -24.21
N LEU A 528 -0.84 19.80 -22.90
CA LEU A 528 0.01 18.79 -22.27
C LEU A 528 -0.64 17.39 -22.36
N LEU A 529 0.10 16.45 -22.93
CA LEU A 529 -0.14 15.01 -22.86
C LEU A 529 0.92 14.36 -21.96
N ILE A 530 0.50 13.71 -20.88
CA ILE A 530 1.37 12.86 -20.06
C ILE A 530 1.10 11.39 -20.40
N ILE A 531 2.15 10.63 -20.66
CA ILE A 531 2.10 9.17 -20.74
C ILE A 531 2.89 8.60 -19.56
N ALA A 532 2.17 8.07 -18.57
CA ALA A 532 2.73 7.46 -17.38
C ALA A 532 2.85 5.95 -17.55
N HIS A 533 4.06 5.41 -17.40
CA HIS A 533 4.30 3.98 -17.41
C HIS A 533 4.64 3.46 -16.01
N ASN A 534 4.12 2.27 -15.68
CA ASN A 534 4.72 1.47 -14.62
C ASN A 534 6.18 1.14 -15.02
N LYS A 535 7.10 1.40 -14.10
CA LYS A 535 8.54 1.15 -14.30
C LYS A 535 8.83 -0.35 -14.51
N TYR A 536 8.13 -1.23 -13.82
CA TYR A 536 8.28 -2.69 -13.90
C TYR A 536 7.23 -3.33 -14.81
N ASP A 537 7.60 -3.52 -16.07
CA ASP A 537 6.80 -4.29 -17.01
C ASP A 537 7.38 -5.70 -17.19
N TYR A 538 6.92 -6.62 -16.36
CA TYR A 538 7.38 -8.01 -16.41
C TYR A 538 7.10 -8.72 -17.76
N SER A 539 6.17 -8.17 -18.55
CA SER A 539 5.73 -8.76 -19.81
C SER A 539 6.37 -8.14 -21.04
N GLY A 540 6.97 -6.94 -20.90
CA GLY A 540 7.48 -6.15 -22.01
C GLY A 540 6.41 -5.50 -22.89
N SER A 541 5.13 -5.57 -22.52
CA SER A 541 4.01 -4.99 -23.26
C SER A 541 4.17 -3.52 -23.65
N PHE A 542 4.84 -2.69 -22.85
CA PHE A 542 4.97 -1.25 -23.10
C PHE A 542 6.04 -0.90 -24.14
N TYR A 543 6.84 -1.87 -24.59
CA TYR A 543 7.80 -1.68 -25.67
C TYR A 543 7.12 -1.71 -27.05
N ASP A 544 5.95 -2.34 -27.16
CA ASP A 544 5.20 -2.48 -28.42
C ASP A 544 4.34 -1.23 -28.73
N ASP A 545 4.17 -0.33 -27.75
CA ASP A 545 3.34 0.87 -27.83
C ASP A 545 3.94 1.97 -28.76
N TYR A 546 5.12 1.75 -29.34
CA TYR A 546 5.86 2.75 -30.14
C TYR A 546 5.07 3.30 -31.34
N GLU A 547 4.47 2.43 -32.15
CA GLU A 547 3.94 2.81 -33.47
C GLU A 547 2.91 3.94 -33.41
N TYR A 548 2.03 3.93 -32.41
CA TYR A 548 0.97 4.92 -32.27
C TYR A 548 1.38 6.14 -31.42
N ARG A 549 2.47 6.06 -30.65
CA ARG A 549 2.98 7.23 -29.91
C ARG A 549 3.76 8.18 -30.82
N SER A 550 4.49 7.63 -31.78
CA SER A 550 5.25 8.43 -32.76
C SER A 550 4.37 9.37 -33.58
N SER A 551 3.13 8.97 -33.90
CA SER A 551 2.20 9.84 -34.63
C SER A 551 1.85 11.08 -33.81
N LEU A 552 1.65 10.94 -32.50
CA LEU A 552 1.34 12.08 -31.62
C LEU A 552 2.44 13.13 -31.56
N LEU A 553 3.71 12.69 -31.61
CA LEU A 553 4.86 13.59 -31.67
C LEU A 553 4.97 14.25 -33.04
N THR A 554 4.76 13.50 -34.12
CA THR A 554 4.89 13.98 -35.49
C THR A 554 3.81 15.01 -35.83
N ASP A 555 2.59 14.84 -35.31
CA ASP A 555 1.46 15.76 -35.53
C ASP A 555 1.68 17.14 -34.89
N GLY A 556 2.57 17.19 -33.89
CA GLY A 556 3.02 18.41 -33.22
C GLY A 556 1.96 19.12 -32.39
N TYR A 557 0.77 18.52 -32.20
CA TYR A 557 -0.35 19.16 -31.49
C TYR A 557 -0.15 19.17 -29.97
N TYR A 558 0.35 18.06 -29.39
CA TYR A 558 0.58 17.94 -27.96
C TYR A 558 2.03 18.25 -27.58
N ASN A 559 2.21 18.83 -26.39
CA ASN A 559 3.46 18.74 -25.64
C ASN A 559 3.45 17.39 -24.91
N VAL A 560 4.28 16.43 -25.34
CA VAL A 560 4.23 15.04 -24.87
C VAL A 560 5.33 14.79 -23.86
N ILE A 561 4.95 14.33 -22.67
CA ILE A 561 5.88 14.00 -21.59
C ILE A 561 5.70 12.54 -21.17
N PHE A 562 6.81 11.81 -21.10
CA PHE A 562 6.84 10.46 -20.55
C PHE A 562 7.28 10.50 -19.09
N ILE A 563 6.58 9.78 -18.22
CA ILE A 563 6.99 9.58 -16.82
C ILE A 563 6.96 8.10 -16.47
N GLU A 564 7.91 7.68 -15.63
CA GLU A 564 7.96 6.32 -15.08
C GLU A 564 7.76 6.38 -13.57
N ALA A 565 6.95 5.47 -13.02
CA ALA A 565 6.72 5.37 -11.59
C ALA A 565 6.86 3.92 -11.13
N GLU A 566 7.48 3.72 -9.96
CA GLU A 566 7.58 2.43 -9.24
C GLU A 566 6.57 2.34 -8.08
N THR A 567 5.93 3.44 -7.71
CA THR A 567 4.92 3.50 -6.65
C THR A 567 3.80 4.47 -7.00
N GLU A 568 2.64 4.32 -6.36
CA GLU A 568 1.57 5.31 -6.44
C GLU A 568 1.99 6.69 -5.92
N ASP A 569 2.78 6.75 -4.84
CA ASP A 569 3.34 8.02 -4.31
C ASP A 569 4.20 8.74 -5.37
N GLU A 570 5.06 8.00 -6.07
CA GLU A 570 5.89 8.52 -7.15
C GLU A 570 5.04 8.97 -8.34
N PHE A 571 4.05 8.17 -8.74
CA PHE A 571 3.09 8.53 -9.77
C PHE A 571 2.39 9.86 -9.45
N TYR A 572 1.81 10.00 -8.25
CA TYR A 572 1.12 11.23 -7.84
C TYR A 572 2.07 12.43 -7.84
N LYS A 573 3.30 12.25 -7.34
CA LYS A 573 4.31 13.31 -7.31
C LYS A 573 4.66 13.78 -8.72
N ARG A 574 4.91 12.86 -9.64
CA ARG A 574 5.31 13.19 -11.03
C ARG A 574 4.18 13.84 -11.81
N VAL A 575 2.96 13.30 -11.73
CA VAL A 575 1.77 13.90 -12.36
C VAL A 575 1.52 15.31 -11.83
N LYS A 576 1.62 15.50 -10.50
CA LYS A 576 1.48 16.81 -9.89
C LYS A 576 2.56 17.80 -10.37
N SER A 577 3.83 17.40 -10.35
CA SER A 577 4.93 18.27 -10.81
C SER A 577 4.79 18.66 -12.27
N ALA A 578 4.37 17.74 -13.14
CA ALA A 578 4.11 18.05 -14.55
C ALA A 578 2.91 18.99 -14.72
N GLY A 579 1.79 18.72 -14.04
CA GLY A 579 0.60 19.58 -14.10
C GLY A 579 0.86 21.00 -13.57
N GLU A 580 1.66 21.15 -12.51
CA GLU A 580 2.07 22.47 -11.98
C GLU A 580 3.02 23.21 -12.92
N ARG A 581 3.91 22.50 -13.64
CA ARG A 581 4.90 23.10 -14.55
C ARG A 581 4.30 23.57 -15.88
N TYR A 582 3.31 22.85 -16.42
CA TYR A 582 2.79 23.08 -17.79
C TYR A 582 1.32 23.54 -17.82
N PHE A 583 0.82 24.13 -16.72
CA PHE A 583 -0.48 24.80 -16.67
C PHE A 583 -1.71 23.96 -17.08
N GLY A 584 -1.74 22.69 -16.68
CA GLY A 584 -2.90 21.82 -16.83
C GLY A 584 -2.71 20.66 -17.81
N ILE A 585 -3.05 19.46 -17.36
CA ILE A 585 -2.95 18.22 -18.12
C ILE A 585 -4.19 18.09 -18.99
N SER A 586 -4.02 18.12 -20.31
CA SER A 586 -5.12 17.93 -21.28
C SER A 586 -5.39 16.45 -21.54
N VAL A 587 -4.34 15.62 -21.56
CA VAL A 587 -4.49 14.17 -21.66
C VAL A 587 -3.52 13.48 -20.69
N LEU A 588 -4.01 12.48 -19.95
CA LEU A 588 -3.19 11.60 -19.12
C LEU A 588 -3.44 10.15 -19.51
N GLN A 589 -2.43 9.48 -20.07
CA GLN A 589 -2.44 8.04 -20.22
C GLN A 589 -1.70 7.38 -19.04
N ILE A 590 -2.29 6.32 -18.49
CA ILE A 590 -1.70 5.47 -17.47
C ILE A 590 -1.57 4.05 -18.02
N SER A 591 -0.34 3.60 -18.21
CA SER A 591 0.00 2.28 -18.75
C SER A 591 0.56 1.40 -17.63
N ALA A 592 -0.24 0.43 -17.22
CA ALA A 592 0.02 -0.40 -16.05
C ALA A 592 -0.67 -1.75 -16.19
N HIS A 593 -0.09 -2.81 -15.64
CA HIS A 593 -0.85 -4.04 -15.40
C HIS A 593 -1.96 -3.76 -14.38
N GLY A 594 -3.05 -4.53 -14.41
CA GLY A 594 -4.15 -4.25 -13.53
C GLY A 594 -5.35 -5.16 -13.69
N ASP A 595 -6.34 -4.88 -12.86
CA ASP A 595 -7.63 -5.53 -12.82
C ASP A 595 -8.73 -4.47 -12.58
N PRO A 596 -10.02 -4.85 -12.52
CA PRO A 596 -11.09 -3.87 -12.32
C PRO A 596 -10.97 -3.00 -11.07
N ARG A 597 -10.14 -3.34 -10.08
CA ARG A 597 -10.05 -2.63 -8.80
C ARG A 597 -8.73 -1.93 -8.56
N ARG A 598 -7.67 -2.29 -9.28
CA ARG A 598 -6.32 -1.77 -9.04
C ARG A 598 -5.44 -1.77 -10.30
N MET A 599 -4.50 -0.85 -10.35
CA MET A 599 -3.40 -0.81 -11.33
C MET A 599 -2.06 -0.94 -10.62
N GLU A 600 -1.20 -1.80 -11.12
CA GLU A 600 0.17 -1.99 -10.64
C GLU A 600 1.05 -0.84 -11.10
N MET A 601 1.69 -0.15 -10.16
CA MET A 601 2.73 0.85 -10.40
C MET A 601 4.12 0.32 -10.03
N GLY A 602 4.23 -0.75 -9.23
CA GLY A 602 5.51 -1.27 -8.73
C GLY A 602 5.63 -2.78 -8.82
N ALA A 603 6.87 -3.29 -8.73
CA ALA A 603 7.14 -4.73 -8.71
C ALA A 603 6.83 -5.41 -7.37
N ALA A 604 6.83 -4.65 -6.27
CA ALA A 604 6.58 -5.22 -4.95
C ALA A 604 5.07 -5.41 -4.72
N ASP A 605 4.64 -6.53 -4.17
CA ASP A 605 3.23 -6.72 -3.76
C ASP A 605 2.97 -5.98 -2.44
N THR A 606 2.93 -4.65 -2.50
CA THR A 606 2.68 -3.78 -1.35
C THR A 606 1.66 -2.72 -1.71
N GLU A 607 0.92 -2.20 -0.74
CA GLU A 607 -0.13 -1.18 -0.97
C GLU A 607 0.35 -0.03 -1.87
N LYS A 608 1.55 0.50 -1.61
CA LYS A 608 2.15 1.59 -2.37
C LYS A 608 2.49 1.27 -3.82
N SER A 609 2.41 0.00 -4.20
CA SER A 609 2.70 -0.47 -5.54
C SER A 609 1.43 -0.57 -6.39
N PHE A 610 0.28 -0.16 -5.85
CA PHE A 610 -0.98 -0.14 -6.56
C PHE A 610 -1.62 1.26 -6.49
N ILE A 611 -2.31 1.66 -7.55
CA ILE A 611 -3.37 2.66 -7.46
C ILE A 611 -4.68 1.90 -7.38
N ASP A 612 -5.44 2.06 -6.31
CA ASP A 612 -6.69 1.32 -6.11
C ASP A 612 -7.85 2.16 -5.57
N LEU A 613 -8.95 1.48 -5.21
CA LEU A 613 -10.18 2.12 -4.74
C LEU A 613 -10.05 2.81 -3.37
N THR A 614 -8.97 2.56 -2.62
CA THR A 614 -8.69 3.25 -1.36
C THR A 614 -8.01 4.60 -1.59
N ASP A 615 -7.45 4.83 -2.78
CA ASP A 615 -6.69 6.03 -3.11
C ASP A 615 -7.54 7.21 -3.59
N LEU A 616 -8.87 7.09 -3.61
CA LEU A 616 -9.76 8.13 -4.15
C LEU A 616 -9.53 9.51 -3.50
N GLY A 617 -9.20 9.53 -2.20
CA GLY A 617 -8.83 10.77 -1.51
C GLY A 617 -7.55 11.40 -2.06
N LYS A 618 -6.52 10.59 -2.33
CA LYS A 618 -5.25 11.05 -2.93
C LYS A 618 -5.46 11.48 -4.37
N LEU A 619 -6.19 10.69 -5.16
CA LEU A 619 -6.54 10.98 -6.55
C LEU A 619 -7.27 12.32 -6.66
N ARG A 620 -8.29 12.59 -5.84
CA ARG A 620 -9.00 13.88 -5.84
C ARG A 620 -8.09 15.10 -5.69
N ARG A 621 -6.94 14.99 -5.03
CA ARG A 621 -5.96 16.09 -4.89
C ARG A 621 -5.28 16.45 -6.20
N LEU A 622 -5.21 15.51 -7.15
CA LEU A 622 -4.67 15.76 -8.49
C LEU A 622 -5.67 16.45 -9.42
N ARG A 623 -6.96 16.51 -9.07
CA ARG A 623 -7.99 17.14 -9.91
C ARG A 623 -7.60 18.53 -10.43
N ARG A 624 -7.01 19.36 -9.57
CA ARG A 624 -6.57 20.72 -9.91
C ARG A 624 -5.44 20.80 -10.95
N MET A 625 -4.84 19.67 -11.29
CA MET A 625 -3.75 19.54 -12.26
C MET A 625 -4.27 19.29 -13.68
N PHE A 626 -5.56 18.99 -13.84
CA PHE A 626 -6.17 18.70 -15.14
C PHE A 626 -6.85 19.94 -15.71
N ALA A 627 -6.83 20.08 -17.03
CA ALA A 627 -7.69 21.01 -17.75
C ALA A 627 -9.18 20.62 -17.57
N GLU A 628 -10.10 21.56 -17.79
CA GLU A 628 -11.54 21.31 -17.61
C GLU A 628 -12.08 20.21 -18.53
N ASP A 629 -11.49 20.07 -19.71
CA ASP A 629 -11.86 19.11 -20.77
C ASP A 629 -10.83 17.97 -20.91
N ALA A 630 -10.12 17.67 -19.82
CA ALA A 630 -9.08 16.65 -19.82
C ALA A 630 -9.64 15.23 -20.08
N ILE A 631 -8.86 14.45 -20.82
CA ILE A 631 -9.13 13.04 -21.10
C ILE A 631 -8.11 12.16 -20.39
N VAL A 632 -8.59 11.13 -19.70
CA VAL A 632 -7.76 10.15 -19.02
C VAL A 632 -7.90 8.82 -19.76
N ILE A 633 -6.78 8.17 -20.04
CA ILE A 633 -6.74 6.90 -20.76
C ILE A 633 -6.09 5.86 -19.86
N LEU A 634 -6.77 4.74 -19.62
CA LEU A 634 -6.16 3.60 -18.94
C LEU A 634 -5.74 2.56 -19.97
N SER A 635 -4.44 2.34 -20.10
CA SER A 635 -3.86 1.19 -20.80
C SER A 635 -3.58 0.11 -19.76
N SER A 636 -4.67 -0.45 -19.20
CA SER A 636 -4.61 -1.42 -18.10
C SER A 636 -5.83 -2.35 -18.09
N CYS A 637 -5.60 -3.66 -17.97
CA CYS A 637 -6.61 -4.70 -18.17
C CYS A 637 -7.87 -4.52 -17.32
N SER A 638 -9.05 -4.52 -17.97
CA SER A 638 -10.38 -4.52 -17.33
C SER A 638 -10.66 -3.38 -16.33
N THR A 639 -9.83 -2.35 -16.27
CA THR A 639 -10.00 -1.21 -15.34
C THR A 639 -11.29 -0.42 -15.60
N GLY A 640 -11.91 -0.60 -16.76
CA GLY A 640 -13.21 -0.04 -17.15
C GLY A 640 -14.33 -1.07 -17.23
N GLN A 641 -14.28 -2.19 -16.51
CA GLN A 641 -15.30 -3.25 -16.63
C GLN A 641 -16.73 -2.74 -16.40
N ASP A 642 -16.94 -1.92 -15.37
CA ASP A 642 -18.23 -1.35 -14.98
C ASP A 642 -18.07 -0.04 -14.19
N GLU A 643 -19.19 0.54 -13.71
CA GLU A 643 -19.22 1.79 -12.92
C GLU A 643 -18.61 1.66 -11.50
N TRP A 644 -18.27 0.44 -11.08
CA TRP A 644 -17.58 0.17 -9.82
C TRP A 644 -16.08 -0.07 -10.02
N ALA A 645 -15.64 -0.22 -11.26
CA ALA A 645 -14.24 -0.40 -11.59
C ALA A 645 -13.43 0.88 -11.37
N LEU A 646 -12.10 0.72 -11.25
CA LEU A 646 -11.17 1.79 -10.94
C LEU A 646 -11.28 2.97 -11.91
N GLY A 647 -11.46 2.71 -13.21
CA GLY A 647 -11.63 3.75 -14.22
C GLY A 647 -12.83 4.66 -13.94
N ALA A 648 -13.98 4.10 -13.60
CA ALA A 648 -15.15 4.91 -13.22
C ALA A 648 -14.85 5.77 -11.98
N ARG A 649 -14.10 5.22 -11.01
CA ARG A 649 -13.77 5.95 -9.77
C ARG A 649 -12.75 7.05 -9.99
N ILE A 650 -11.76 6.83 -10.85
CA ILE A 650 -10.81 7.87 -11.29
C ILE A 650 -11.56 8.99 -12.02
N SER A 651 -12.46 8.67 -12.95
CA SER A 651 -13.30 9.66 -13.65
C SER A 651 -14.08 10.54 -12.67
N SER A 652 -14.70 9.93 -11.66
CA SER A 652 -15.41 10.67 -10.61
C SER A 652 -14.45 11.54 -9.76
N ALA A 653 -13.30 10.98 -9.34
CA ALA A 653 -12.34 11.67 -8.50
C ALA A 653 -11.72 12.91 -9.17
N TRP A 654 -11.41 12.81 -10.47
CA TRP A 654 -10.80 13.90 -11.24
C TRP A 654 -11.81 14.81 -11.93
N LYS A 655 -13.08 14.41 -12.01
CA LYS A 655 -14.10 15.05 -12.87
C LYS A 655 -13.64 15.20 -14.31
N ALA A 656 -12.91 14.20 -14.79
CA ALA A 656 -12.39 14.13 -16.14
C ALA A 656 -13.11 13.03 -16.93
N GLU A 657 -13.12 13.17 -18.25
CA GLU A 657 -13.50 12.07 -19.12
C GLU A 657 -12.46 10.96 -18.97
N LEU A 658 -12.88 9.70 -18.86
CA LEU A 658 -11.98 8.56 -18.78
C LEU A 658 -12.35 7.48 -19.77
N ILE A 659 -11.35 6.96 -20.46
CA ILE A 659 -11.46 5.87 -21.42
C ILE A 659 -10.65 4.69 -20.87
N ALA A 660 -11.29 3.54 -20.70
CA ALA A 660 -10.67 2.35 -20.13
C ALA A 660 -11.22 1.07 -20.75
N PRO A 661 -10.42 -0.02 -20.80
CA PRO A 661 -10.87 -1.26 -21.39
C PRO A 661 -11.85 -1.99 -20.45
N SER A 662 -12.91 -2.54 -21.03
CA SER A 662 -13.93 -3.28 -20.27
C SER A 662 -13.60 -4.76 -20.06
N VAL A 663 -12.58 -5.26 -20.75
CA VAL A 663 -12.08 -6.64 -20.69
C VAL A 663 -10.54 -6.64 -20.75
N PRO A 664 -9.85 -7.77 -20.47
CA PRO A 664 -8.40 -7.83 -20.61
C PRO A 664 -7.95 -7.62 -22.07
N THR A 665 -7.25 -6.52 -22.31
CA THR A 665 -6.79 -6.07 -23.63
C THR A 665 -5.67 -5.03 -23.50
N SER A 666 -5.02 -4.71 -24.62
CA SER A 666 -4.06 -3.61 -24.75
C SER A 666 -4.62 -2.50 -25.64
N THR A 667 -4.03 -1.32 -25.53
CA THR A 667 -4.25 -0.22 -26.49
C THR A 667 -3.69 -0.61 -27.87
N LYS A 668 -4.34 -0.15 -28.93
CA LYS A 668 -3.95 -0.36 -30.34
C LYS A 668 -3.68 0.94 -31.08
N GLY A 669 -4.33 2.03 -30.66
CA GLY A 669 -4.09 3.35 -31.22
C GLY A 669 -4.99 4.41 -30.61
N TYR A 670 -4.80 5.66 -31.05
CA TYR A 670 -5.64 6.79 -30.67
C TYR A 670 -6.61 7.14 -31.79
N ILE A 671 -7.81 7.54 -31.41
CA ILE A 671 -8.79 8.15 -32.32
C ILE A 671 -8.63 9.65 -32.16
N THR A 672 -8.29 10.35 -33.25
CA THR A 672 -8.05 11.79 -33.24
C THR A 672 -9.04 12.54 -34.14
N GLU A 673 -9.46 13.72 -33.70
CA GLU A 673 -10.23 14.68 -34.48
C GLU A 673 -9.52 16.03 -34.42
N ASN A 674 -9.20 16.62 -35.57
CA ASN A 674 -8.40 17.85 -35.66
C ASN A 674 -7.09 17.76 -34.84
N LYS A 675 -6.40 16.61 -34.91
CA LYS A 675 -5.19 16.27 -34.13
C LYS A 675 -5.37 16.12 -32.61
N ARG A 676 -6.55 16.40 -32.07
CA ARG A 676 -6.88 16.18 -30.66
C ARG A 676 -7.33 14.73 -30.46
N ILE A 677 -6.82 14.06 -29.43
CA ILE A 677 -7.31 12.75 -29.01
C ILE A 677 -8.75 12.90 -28.52
N VAL A 678 -9.65 12.14 -29.13
CA VAL A 678 -11.06 12.04 -28.73
C VAL A 678 -11.44 10.63 -28.32
N GLY A 679 -10.57 9.64 -28.54
CA GLY A 679 -10.84 8.24 -28.25
C GLY A 679 -9.59 7.37 -28.29
N VAL A 680 -9.77 6.08 -27.96
CA VAL A 680 -8.72 5.06 -27.98
C VAL A 680 -9.29 3.79 -28.57
N GLU A 681 -8.53 3.17 -29.47
CA GLU A 681 -8.82 1.84 -29.97
C GLU A 681 -8.16 0.80 -29.04
N TYR A 682 -8.97 -0.06 -28.44
CA TYR A 682 -8.48 -1.23 -27.71
C TYR A 682 -8.62 -2.47 -28.57
N GLY A 683 -7.75 -3.46 -28.36
CA GLY A 683 -7.87 -4.73 -29.09
C GLY A 683 -9.23 -5.40 -28.90
N ARG A 684 -9.86 -5.24 -27.73
CA ARG A 684 -11.24 -5.67 -27.45
C ARG A 684 -11.86 -4.79 -26.37
N GLY A 685 -13.06 -4.27 -26.63
CA GLY A 685 -13.93 -3.67 -25.61
C GLY A 685 -13.35 -2.45 -24.88
N GLY A 686 -13.82 -1.26 -25.23
CA GLY A 686 -13.53 -0.02 -24.51
C GLY A 686 -14.81 0.59 -23.95
N LYS A 687 -14.71 1.28 -22.81
CA LYS A 687 -15.79 2.09 -22.26
C LYS A 687 -15.30 3.49 -21.96
N ARG A 688 -16.21 4.45 -22.11
CA ARG A 688 -16.02 5.85 -21.74
C ARG A 688 -16.79 6.13 -20.46
N PHE A 689 -16.19 6.88 -19.55
CA PHE A 689 -16.78 7.29 -18.28
C PHE A 689 -16.73 8.80 -18.15
N ILE A 690 -17.84 9.41 -17.72
CA ILE A 690 -17.94 10.84 -17.43
C ILE A 690 -18.51 10.98 -16.02
N ASN A 691 -17.72 11.58 -15.12
CA ASN A 691 -18.06 11.68 -13.69
C ASN A 691 -18.44 10.32 -13.07
N GLY A 692 -17.70 9.28 -13.46
CA GLY A 692 -17.87 7.90 -12.98
C GLY A 692 -19.09 7.14 -13.50
N ARG A 693 -19.76 7.64 -14.54
CA ARG A 693 -20.85 6.92 -15.22
C ARG A 693 -20.44 6.54 -16.63
N GLU A 694 -20.86 5.37 -17.06
CA GLU A 694 -20.63 4.90 -18.44
C GLU A 694 -21.38 5.83 -19.41
N ALA A 695 -20.66 6.45 -20.36
CA ALA A 695 -21.24 7.33 -21.36
C ALA A 695 -21.87 6.52 -22.51
N GLY A 696 -23.01 6.97 -23.04
CA GLY A 696 -23.69 6.32 -24.16
C GLY A 696 -24.70 5.21 -23.79
N LYS A 697 -25.07 5.12 -22.51
CA LYS A 697 -26.28 4.42 -22.03
C LYS A 697 -27.38 5.43 -21.74
#